data_AF-A0AAD6CGM2-F1
#
_entry.id   AF-A0AAD6CGM2-F1
#
_cell.length_a   1.000
_cell.length_b   1.000
_cell.length_c   1.000
_cell.angle_alpha   90.00
_cell.angle_beta   90.00
_cell.angle_gamma   90.00
#
_symmetry.space_group_name_H-M   'P 1'
#
loop_
_entity.id
_entity.type
_entity.pdbx_description
1 polymer ?
#
loop_
_entity_poly.entity_id
_entity_poly.type
_entity_poly.pdbx_seq_one_letter_code
_entity_poly.pdbx_strand_id
1 'polypeptide(L)'
;MEIASTAIGVVGLAALFNTCIETLDTLSAAARYSVNREILQTKIEVERLRLMVWGESAGLTDIDPNRPEDDTANGLDILDESLRGAPLRPAVAGLLACFSHYFKDIEQLRSRYGLVEQNDGQEKQSTPFLTEAPTRQMLLTTFKKTYTRFQQRTSNVQEKTSTLKKARWAITDERKFRGLVAELKAINDSLDSLLPAIRDKTRVQMRTAIMRSNDVDQLQNLVTAADEVTDLIAETASLRLEMLSTRGPQGVVKPTPKVVQVTALPKNLAAEELNNPPTQSSLLGSKSVVQDLIAGTVAGSLDSPPVCTTSAGDLYDDTGALVIHKAYHKPNSISCFSWLVGLGETPELAEVQPVSDTIFGVSSNLLEMEVVGDREYAGWSPGSVSLTGFAREATFWKRLPELEKRENPPSWQRVTSKQLHTDFIDKRWKTLVEEGLGDNFTDRKGYEQVRELIGPSEYTWLDPEEAFKLRHQITDLLGALSSSILPSFQVNGSIALLAFYEKIDPNSRFGFADFMRQMLVARELTLRIQLANQSWYGGITSRVIYDMIAADLWARNMEIKPTGGYGVPKSVLQRQMNGIIKFVDDMQWPYADEVREAANHLLGAQPHEISVDVRIHDWMGGLVFPGAHFPLILVGALYKLSPTLRAHMPTETVKVREGNYGIVYPEASYWHTRSVLGKVLAPLSREQQTGHCKVRRLGGWIGPCPSPSLPECRLGLTVSLSTRQPPFPPLELDSGIGDTAETTWSSTDGQGHSGEWMLPTAPEPSLDTVAVQTIRLSKAPKADLSAKDAAHYTARIDFRLGRSGTFVTFTLYTNSAFIATPPCRGVHKIDPRAADRYTFAAKGIEELPRISKKGDAAADTTILVVNATGGPASEVFARAWCCHTGTNAVIWRREGGKCCFKCALMVASTDGLGTEVLIAC
;
A
#
# COMPACT_ATOMS: atom_id res chain seq x y z
N MET A 1 25.34 -42.44 -25.85
CA MET A 1 26.64 -42.66 -25.18
C MET A 1 26.40 -42.61 -23.69
N GLU A 2 26.63 -43.73 -23.01
CA GLU A 2 26.85 -43.75 -21.56
C GLU A 2 28.24 -43.14 -21.29
N ILE A 3 28.39 -42.34 -20.24
CA ILE A 3 29.70 -41.78 -19.86
C ILE A 3 30.31 -42.72 -18.81
N ALA A 4 30.87 -43.84 -19.27
CA ALA A 4 31.50 -44.84 -18.43
C ALA A 4 32.92 -44.39 -17.99
N SER A 5 33.03 -43.90 -16.76
CA SER A 5 34.25 -43.78 -15.93
C SER A 5 35.56 -43.25 -16.56
N THR A 6 35.53 -42.53 -17.69
CA THR A 6 36.67 -41.77 -18.20
C THR A 6 36.80 -40.42 -17.46
N ALA A 7 38.01 -40.09 -16.99
CA ALA A 7 38.27 -38.83 -16.29
C ALA A 7 38.19 -37.64 -17.27
N ILE A 8 37.03 -36.96 -17.30
CA ILE A 8 36.75 -35.90 -18.26
C ILE A 8 37.81 -34.77 -18.18
N GLY A 9 38.52 -34.61 -19.29
CA GLY A 9 39.52 -33.57 -19.47
C GLY A 9 38.90 -32.18 -19.48
N VAL A 10 39.75 -31.16 -19.33
CA VAL A 10 39.33 -29.75 -19.35
C VAL A 10 38.62 -29.39 -20.67
N VAL A 11 39.01 -30.03 -21.78
CA VAL A 11 38.38 -29.89 -23.10
C VAL A 11 36.97 -30.49 -23.12
N GLY A 12 36.81 -31.77 -22.70
CA GLY A 12 35.51 -32.42 -22.62
C GLY A 12 34.51 -31.71 -21.69
N LEU A 13 34.99 -31.10 -20.61
CA LEU A 13 34.15 -30.29 -19.71
C LEU A 13 33.62 -29.02 -20.41
N ALA A 14 34.48 -28.33 -21.18
CA ALA A 14 34.07 -27.19 -22.00
C ALA A 14 33.11 -27.61 -23.13
N ALA A 15 33.27 -28.79 -23.72
CA ALA A 15 32.36 -29.31 -24.75
C ALA A 15 30.96 -29.62 -24.19
N LEU A 16 30.86 -30.26 -23.02
CA LEU A 16 29.59 -30.48 -22.31
C LEU A 16 28.91 -29.14 -21.96
N PHE A 17 29.67 -28.20 -21.41
CA PHE A 17 29.18 -26.86 -21.08
C PHE A 17 28.57 -26.13 -22.29
N ASN A 18 29.29 -26.10 -23.42
CA ASN A 18 28.77 -25.50 -24.66
C ASN A 18 27.49 -26.20 -25.16
N THR A 19 27.40 -27.54 -25.02
CA THR A 19 26.19 -28.31 -25.40
C THR A 19 24.96 -27.86 -24.61
N CYS A 20 25.09 -27.59 -23.31
CA CYS A 20 23.99 -27.05 -22.50
C CYS A 20 23.54 -25.65 -22.98
N ILE A 21 24.49 -24.78 -23.35
CA ILE A 21 24.20 -23.43 -23.87
C ILE A 21 23.51 -23.45 -25.24
N GLU A 22 23.89 -24.38 -26.14
CA GLU A 22 23.18 -24.58 -27.41
C GLU A 22 21.75 -25.08 -27.17
N THR A 23 21.59 -26.02 -26.24
CA THR A 23 20.28 -26.59 -25.90
C THR A 23 19.33 -25.51 -25.35
N LEU A 24 19.81 -24.62 -24.48
CA LEU A 24 19.03 -23.48 -24.00
C LEU A 24 18.64 -22.49 -25.11
N ASP A 25 19.46 -22.29 -26.16
CA ASP A 25 19.07 -21.48 -27.33
C ASP A 25 17.88 -22.13 -28.07
N THR A 26 17.87 -23.46 -28.19
CA THR A 26 16.75 -24.19 -28.83
C THR A 26 15.46 -24.16 -28.01
N LEU A 27 15.54 -24.18 -26.67
CA LEU A 27 14.36 -24.04 -25.80
C LEU A 27 13.82 -22.62 -25.75
N SER A 28 14.69 -21.61 -25.76
CA SER A 28 14.33 -20.20 -25.92
C SER A 28 13.61 -19.97 -27.26
N ALA A 29 14.02 -20.68 -28.32
CA ALA A 29 13.33 -20.69 -29.60
C ALA A 29 11.98 -21.44 -29.56
N ALA A 30 11.83 -22.46 -28.73
CA ALA A 30 10.59 -23.20 -28.53
C ALA A 30 9.52 -22.41 -27.75
N ALA A 31 9.96 -21.65 -26.73
CA ALA A 31 9.12 -20.78 -25.91
C ALA A 31 8.41 -19.66 -26.71
N ARG A 32 8.83 -19.42 -27.96
CA ARG A 32 8.19 -18.47 -28.89
C ARG A 32 6.76 -18.82 -29.25
N TYR A 33 6.32 -20.07 -29.03
CA TYR A 33 5.04 -20.59 -29.50
C TYR A 33 4.07 -20.97 -28.35
N SER A 34 4.39 -20.68 -27.08
CA SER A 34 3.48 -20.84 -25.94
C SER A 34 2.66 -19.58 -25.64
N VAL A 35 1.52 -19.74 -24.96
CA VAL A 35 0.62 -18.63 -24.59
C VAL A 35 1.31 -17.58 -23.72
N ASN A 36 1.98 -17.95 -22.61
CA ASN A 36 2.82 -17.02 -21.83
C ASN A 36 4.24 -16.88 -22.40
N ARG A 37 4.35 -16.64 -23.72
CA ARG A 37 5.60 -16.55 -24.49
C ARG A 37 6.71 -15.79 -23.79
N GLU A 38 6.47 -14.52 -23.43
CA GLU A 38 7.54 -13.62 -23.04
C GLU A 38 8.15 -14.01 -21.69
N ILE A 39 7.33 -14.17 -20.64
CA ILE A 39 7.82 -14.51 -19.29
C ILE A 39 8.59 -15.85 -19.28
N LEU A 40 8.13 -16.86 -20.04
CA LEU A 40 8.82 -18.14 -20.13
C LEU A 40 10.12 -18.06 -20.93
N GLN A 41 10.13 -17.29 -22.03
CA GLN A 41 11.35 -16.99 -22.77
C GLN A 41 12.36 -16.23 -21.90
N THR A 42 11.93 -15.24 -21.09
CA THR A 42 12.82 -14.53 -20.16
C THR A 42 13.42 -15.46 -19.11
N LYS A 43 12.62 -16.36 -18.50
CA LYS A 43 13.11 -17.31 -17.50
C LYS A 43 14.18 -18.24 -18.05
N ILE A 44 13.99 -18.73 -19.28
CA ILE A 44 14.97 -19.59 -19.97
C ILE A 44 16.24 -18.78 -20.32
N GLU A 45 16.11 -17.54 -20.80
CA GLU A 45 17.27 -16.67 -21.04
C GLU A 45 17.97 -16.22 -19.75
N VAL A 46 17.28 -16.10 -18.60
CA VAL A 46 17.88 -15.85 -17.27
C VAL A 46 18.71 -17.05 -16.83
N GLU A 47 18.16 -18.26 -16.86
CA GLU A 47 18.92 -19.47 -16.49
C GLU A 47 20.06 -19.76 -17.49
N ARG A 48 19.89 -19.38 -18.76
CA ARG A 48 20.98 -19.34 -19.75
C ARG A 48 22.06 -18.34 -19.39
N LEU A 49 21.70 -17.12 -19.01
CA LEU A 49 22.66 -16.09 -18.58
C LEU A 49 23.41 -16.47 -17.32
N ARG A 50 22.72 -17.08 -16.33
CA ARG A 50 23.36 -17.65 -15.13
C ARG A 50 24.43 -18.66 -15.53
N LEU A 51 24.09 -19.64 -16.37
CA LEU A 51 25.04 -20.67 -16.83
C LEU A 51 26.18 -20.06 -17.67
N MET A 52 25.91 -19.07 -18.53
CA MET A 52 26.93 -18.36 -19.32
C MET A 52 27.93 -17.59 -18.42
N VAL A 53 27.46 -16.79 -17.47
CA VAL A 53 28.33 -16.00 -16.58
C VAL A 53 29.05 -16.89 -15.56
N TRP A 54 28.44 -18.01 -15.17
CA TRP A 54 29.11 -19.06 -14.39
C TRP A 54 30.25 -19.71 -15.20
N GLY A 55 30.05 -19.99 -16.48
CA GLY A 55 31.09 -20.51 -17.37
C GLY A 55 32.25 -19.54 -17.61
N GLU A 56 31.98 -18.23 -17.74
CA GLU A 56 33.05 -17.21 -17.74
C GLU A 56 33.78 -17.17 -16.39
N SER A 57 33.06 -17.24 -15.27
CA SER A 57 33.64 -17.21 -13.92
C SER A 57 34.45 -18.46 -13.57
N ALA A 58 34.18 -19.60 -14.23
CA ALA A 58 34.91 -20.86 -14.11
C ALA A 58 36.16 -20.96 -15.02
N GLY A 59 36.31 -20.05 -15.99
CA GLY A 59 37.32 -20.12 -17.06
C GLY A 59 36.98 -21.09 -18.20
N LEU A 60 35.82 -21.76 -18.15
CA LEU A 60 35.40 -22.77 -19.14
C LEU A 60 35.18 -22.21 -20.55
N THR A 61 34.87 -20.92 -20.66
CA THR A 61 34.69 -20.26 -21.96
C THR A 61 35.98 -20.05 -22.73
N ASP A 62 37.13 -19.96 -22.07
CA ASP A 62 38.43 -19.65 -22.68
C ASP A 62 39.20 -20.90 -23.17
N ILE A 63 38.59 -22.08 -23.03
CA ILE A 63 39.07 -23.36 -23.57
C ILE A 63 38.38 -23.64 -24.92
N ASP A 64 39.16 -23.87 -25.97
CA ASP A 64 38.63 -24.38 -27.25
C ASP A 64 38.23 -25.86 -27.12
N PRO A 65 36.95 -26.22 -27.32
CA PRO A 65 36.49 -27.61 -27.27
C PRO A 65 36.94 -28.45 -28.49
N ASN A 66 37.58 -27.86 -29.50
CA ASN A 66 38.06 -28.58 -30.69
C ASN A 66 39.54 -29.01 -30.61
N ARG A 67 40.29 -28.58 -29.60
CA ARG A 67 41.72 -28.91 -29.48
C ARG A 67 41.92 -30.39 -29.07
N PRO A 68 43.01 -31.06 -29.51
CA PRO A 68 43.29 -32.43 -29.08
C PRO A 68 43.50 -32.52 -27.57
N GLU A 69 43.11 -33.64 -26.95
CA GLU A 69 43.08 -33.77 -25.49
C GLU A 69 44.47 -33.88 -24.84
N ASP A 70 45.51 -34.30 -25.57
CA ASP A 70 46.86 -34.50 -25.02
C ASP A 70 47.49 -33.23 -24.45
N ASP A 71 47.10 -32.05 -24.94
CA ASP A 71 47.66 -30.73 -24.60
C ASP A 71 47.12 -30.18 -23.25
N THR A 72 46.97 -31.08 -22.26
CA THR A 72 46.27 -30.85 -20.99
C THR A 72 46.87 -29.74 -20.10
N ALA A 73 48.19 -29.58 -20.10
CA ALA A 73 48.91 -28.70 -19.18
C ALA A 73 48.45 -27.24 -19.28
N ASN A 74 48.44 -26.70 -20.50
CA ASN A 74 48.01 -25.31 -20.79
C ASN A 74 46.51 -25.07 -20.54
N GLY A 75 45.72 -26.11 -20.25
CA GLY A 75 44.29 -26.00 -19.97
C GLY A 75 43.96 -25.69 -18.50
N LEU A 76 44.79 -26.11 -17.56
CA LEU A 76 44.47 -26.00 -16.12
C LEU A 76 44.67 -24.57 -15.61
N ASP A 77 45.68 -23.84 -16.09
CA ASP A 77 45.93 -22.46 -15.65
C ASP A 77 44.80 -21.49 -16.06
N ILE A 78 44.08 -21.80 -17.14
CA ILE A 78 42.91 -21.03 -17.62
C ILE A 78 41.70 -21.20 -16.69
N LEU A 79 41.54 -22.38 -16.08
CA LEU A 79 40.44 -22.63 -15.15
C LEU A 79 40.62 -21.86 -13.84
N ASP A 80 39.49 -21.50 -13.22
CA ASP A 80 39.45 -21.04 -11.83
C ASP A 80 40.08 -22.09 -10.89
N GLU A 81 40.79 -21.62 -9.87
CA GLU A 81 41.50 -22.46 -8.90
C GLU A 81 40.60 -23.52 -8.25
N SER A 82 39.33 -23.20 -7.98
CA SER A 82 38.36 -24.15 -7.41
C SER A 82 37.97 -25.29 -8.37
N LEU A 83 38.13 -25.11 -9.68
CA LEU A 83 37.81 -26.11 -10.71
C LEU A 83 39.04 -26.82 -11.30
N ARG A 84 40.26 -26.34 -11.03
CA ARG A 84 41.51 -27.05 -11.36
C ARG A 84 41.57 -28.45 -10.73
N GLY A 85 41.07 -28.56 -9.50
CA GLY A 85 41.01 -29.79 -8.71
C GLY A 85 40.35 -30.96 -9.46
N ALA A 86 41.07 -32.08 -9.54
CA ALA A 86 40.57 -33.30 -10.19
C ALA A 86 39.24 -33.87 -9.66
N PRO A 87 38.92 -33.87 -8.33
CA PRO A 87 37.74 -34.59 -7.85
C PRO A 87 36.40 -33.86 -8.10
N LEU A 88 36.41 -32.53 -8.31
CA LEU A 88 35.17 -31.78 -8.56
C LEU A 88 34.75 -31.78 -10.04
N ARG A 89 35.71 -31.88 -10.98
CA ARG A 89 35.43 -31.90 -12.43
C ARG A 89 34.45 -33.02 -12.85
N PRO A 90 34.52 -34.27 -12.35
CA PRO A 90 33.51 -35.29 -12.61
C PRO A 90 32.11 -34.94 -12.10
N ALA A 91 31.97 -34.27 -10.96
CA ALA A 91 30.67 -33.87 -10.41
C ALA A 91 30.01 -32.77 -11.26
N VAL A 92 30.80 -31.76 -11.67
CA VAL A 92 30.36 -30.71 -12.60
C VAL A 92 29.99 -31.29 -13.96
N ALA A 93 30.83 -32.17 -14.50
CA ALA A 93 30.53 -32.88 -15.75
C ALA A 93 29.26 -33.73 -15.64
N GLY A 94 29.02 -34.37 -14.48
CA GLY A 94 27.79 -35.10 -14.17
C GLY A 94 26.55 -34.22 -14.23
N LEU A 95 26.57 -33.05 -13.57
CA LEU A 95 25.45 -32.10 -13.63
C LEU A 95 25.19 -31.59 -15.05
N LEU A 96 26.23 -31.25 -15.82
CA LEU A 96 26.10 -30.84 -17.23
C LEU A 96 25.62 -31.99 -18.15
N ALA A 97 26.02 -33.23 -17.84
CA ALA A 97 25.53 -34.42 -18.55
C ALA A 97 24.06 -34.72 -18.23
N CYS A 98 23.63 -34.57 -16.97
CA CYS A 98 22.23 -34.63 -16.56
C CYS A 98 21.39 -33.54 -17.26
N PHE A 99 21.85 -32.29 -17.23
CA PHE A 99 21.26 -31.18 -17.99
C PHE A 99 21.06 -31.56 -19.46
N SER A 100 22.11 -32.10 -20.09
CA SER A 100 22.10 -32.58 -21.48
C SER A 100 21.37 -33.93 -21.69
N HIS A 101 20.81 -34.56 -20.66
CA HIS A 101 20.11 -35.85 -20.77
C HIS A 101 18.60 -35.67 -20.94
N TYR A 102 18.00 -34.70 -20.24
CA TYR A 102 16.59 -34.33 -20.37
C TYR A 102 16.18 -34.06 -21.84
N PHE A 103 17.13 -33.63 -22.67
CA PHE A 103 16.93 -33.29 -24.09
C PHE A 103 17.26 -34.42 -25.09
N LYS A 104 17.48 -35.64 -24.60
CA LYS A 104 17.75 -36.83 -25.43
C LYS A 104 16.59 -37.84 -25.45
N ASP A 105 15.61 -37.68 -24.56
CA ASP A 105 14.42 -38.52 -24.47
C ASP A 105 13.19 -37.73 -24.92
N ILE A 106 12.80 -37.94 -26.18
CA ILE A 106 11.68 -37.24 -26.84
C ILE A 106 10.34 -37.61 -26.19
N GLU A 107 10.19 -38.85 -25.69
CA GLU A 107 8.96 -39.25 -25.01
C GLU A 107 8.85 -38.64 -23.63
N GLN A 108 9.96 -38.45 -22.91
CA GLN A 108 10.00 -37.72 -21.64
C GLN A 108 9.73 -36.22 -21.86
N LEU A 109 10.36 -35.58 -22.85
CA LEU A 109 10.06 -34.20 -23.26
C LEU A 109 8.56 -33.99 -23.51
N ARG A 110 7.92 -34.92 -24.23
CA ARG A 110 6.49 -34.85 -24.55
C ARG A 110 5.58 -35.14 -23.36
N SER A 111 5.82 -36.24 -22.64
CA SER A 111 4.91 -36.73 -21.60
C SER A 111 5.00 -35.92 -20.30
N ARG A 112 6.22 -35.64 -19.84
CA ARG A 112 6.53 -34.99 -18.55
C ARG A 112 6.60 -33.47 -18.66
N TYR A 113 7.14 -32.93 -19.74
CA TYR A 113 7.42 -31.50 -19.89
C TYR A 113 6.58 -30.79 -20.98
N GLY A 114 5.73 -31.53 -21.71
CA GLY A 114 4.76 -30.93 -22.64
C GLY A 114 5.37 -30.37 -23.93
N LEU A 115 6.46 -30.94 -24.43
CA LEU A 115 7.16 -30.50 -25.65
C LEU A 115 6.93 -31.46 -26.84
N VAL A 116 6.63 -30.91 -28.02
CA VAL A 116 6.39 -31.70 -29.25
C VAL A 116 7.20 -31.10 -30.41
N GLU A 117 7.77 -31.96 -31.25
CA GLU A 117 8.47 -31.54 -32.48
C GLU A 117 7.45 -31.11 -33.56
N GLN A 118 7.66 -29.94 -34.16
CA GLN A 118 6.99 -29.49 -35.38
C GLN A 118 7.68 -30.08 -36.61
N ASN A 119 6.94 -30.84 -37.40
CA ASN A 119 7.29 -31.13 -38.79
C ASN A 119 6.79 -29.98 -39.68
N ASP A 120 7.66 -29.38 -40.50
CA ASP A 120 7.34 -28.29 -41.45
C ASP A 120 6.49 -28.76 -42.67
N GLY A 121 5.49 -29.63 -42.43
CA GLY A 121 4.89 -30.50 -43.46
C GLY A 121 3.56 -30.06 -44.08
N GLN A 122 2.72 -29.25 -43.40
CA GLN A 122 1.37 -28.92 -43.88
C GLN A 122 0.95 -27.46 -43.64
N GLU A 123 0.04 -27.03 -44.51
CA GLU A 123 -0.72 -25.76 -44.51
C GLU A 123 0.08 -24.45 -44.60
N LYS A 124 0.46 -24.13 -45.85
CA LYS A 124 0.73 -22.75 -46.26
C LYS A 124 -0.57 -21.94 -46.30
N GLN A 125 -0.80 -21.06 -45.34
CA GLN A 125 -1.57 -19.83 -45.55
C GLN A 125 -0.89 -18.68 -44.81
N SER A 126 -0.81 -17.52 -45.46
CA SER A 126 0.27 -16.56 -45.22
C SER A 126 -0.16 -15.32 -44.45
N THR A 127 0.34 -15.17 -43.23
CA THR A 127 0.62 -13.84 -42.65
C THR A 127 2.06 -13.40 -43.01
N PRO A 128 2.36 -12.09 -43.10
CA PRO A 128 3.62 -11.62 -43.68
C PRO A 128 4.85 -11.86 -42.78
N PHE A 129 6.03 -11.94 -43.42
CA PHE A 129 7.32 -11.95 -42.73
C PHE A 129 7.48 -10.72 -41.82
N LEU A 130 7.60 -10.96 -40.52
CA LEU A 130 8.54 -10.19 -39.69
C LEU A 130 9.82 -11.01 -39.55
N THR A 131 10.84 -10.52 -40.25
CA THR A 131 12.30 -10.74 -40.13
C THR A 131 12.83 -11.63 -39.01
N GLU A 132 13.90 -12.37 -39.33
CA GLU A 132 14.69 -13.27 -38.47
C GLU A 132 15.30 -12.60 -37.22
N ALA A 133 14.48 -12.16 -36.27
CA ALA A 133 14.93 -11.70 -34.96
C ALA A 133 15.45 -12.92 -34.16
N PRO A 134 16.73 -12.95 -33.73
CA PRO A 134 17.24 -14.04 -32.92
C PRO A 134 16.62 -14.05 -31.51
N THR A 135 16.56 -15.22 -30.88
CA THR A 135 16.14 -15.46 -29.47
C THR A 135 16.75 -14.48 -28.47
N ARG A 136 17.98 -14.08 -28.76
CA ARG A 136 18.94 -13.37 -27.91
C ARG A 136 18.55 -11.94 -27.53
N GLN A 137 17.52 -11.35 -28.15
CA GLN A 137 17.28 -9.90 -28.11
C GLN A 137 16.80 -9.38 -26.73
N MET A 138 16.14 -10.21 -25.92
CA MET A 138 15.41 -9.77 -24.71
C MET A 138 16.30 -9.28 -23.56
N LEU A 139 17.55 -9.76 -23.47
CA LEU A 139 18.53 -9.38 -22.44
C LEU A 139 19.89 -8.96 -23.04
N LEU A 140 19.88 -8.63 -24.34
CA LEU A 140 21.08 -8.41 -25.16
C LEU A 140 21.88 -7.14 -24.86
N THR A 141 21.25 -6.07 -24.39
CA THR A 141 21.95 -4.78 -24.17
C THR A 141 22.62 -4.78 -22.81
N THR A 142 21.90 -5.24 -21.78
CA THR A 142 22.39 -5.43 -20.40
C THR A 142 23.58 -6.39 -20.37
N PHE A 143 23.50 -7.53 -21.06
CA PHE A 143 24.56 -8.55 -21.08
C PHE A 143 25.35 -8.59 -22.39
N LYS A 144 25.41 -7.48 -23.16
CA LYS A 144 25.98 -7.44 -24.51
C LYS A 144 27.39 -8.04 -24.63
N LYS A 145 28.25 -7.79 -23.63
CA LYS A 145 29.63 -8.27 -23.63
C LYS A 145 29.69 -9.80 -23.51
N THR A 146 28.94 -10.38 -22.58
CA THR A 146 28.78 -11.83 -22.40
C THR A 146 28.22 -12.47 -23.66
N TYR A 147 27.07 -12.01 -24.16
CA TYR A 147 26.48 -12.56 -25.39
C TYR A 147 27.43 -12.45 -26.61
N THR A 148 28.20 -11.36 -26.76
CA THR A 148 29.14 -11.21 -27.89
C THR A 148 30.29 -12.23 -27.82
N ARG A 149 30.88 -12.42 -26.63
CA ARG A 149 31.95 -13.43 -26.40
C ARG A 149 31.49 -14.83 -26.77
N PHE A 150 30.32 -15.23 -26.28
CA PHE A 150 29.75 -16.55 -26.54
C PHE A 150 29.37 -16.76 -28.01
N GLN A 151 28.83 -15.74 -28.69
CA GLN A 151 28.49 -15.84 -30.12
C GLN A 151 29.72 -16.04 -31.01
N GLN A 152 30.83 -15.36 -30.69
CA GLN A 152 32.10 -15.51 -31.41
C GLN A 152 32.70 -16.92 -31.28
N ARG A 153 32.49 -17.61 -30.14
CA ARG A 153 33.00 -18.98 -29.93
C ARG A 153 32.05 -20.07 -30.41
N THR A 154 30.75 -19.97 -30.10
CA THR A 154 29.76 -20.97 -30.54
C THR A 154 29.72 -21.11 -32.06
N SER A 155 29.90 -20.02 -32.82
CA SER A 155 29.97 -20.07 -34.30
C SER A 155 30.98 -21.09 -34.84
N ASN A 156 32.12 -21.30 -34.16
CA ASN A 156 33.17 -22.23 -34.59
C ASN A 156 32.91 -23.70 -34.16
N VAL A 157 31.99 -23.92 -33.22
CA VAL A 157 31.54 -25.26 -32.77
C VAL A 157 30.32 -25.70 -33.58
N GLN A 158 29.49 -24.71 -33.96
CA GLN A 158 28.15 -24.85 -34.50
C GLN A 158 28.02 -25.48 -35.90
N GLU A 159 29.12 -25.75 -36.60
CA GLU A 159 29.11 -26.55 -37.83
C GLU A 159 28.98 -28.05 -37.55
N LYS A 160 29.30 -28.52 -36.33
CA LYS A 160 29.39 -29.95 -35.99
C LYS A 160 28.15 -30.51 -35.28
N THR A 161 27.41 -29.70 -34.51
CA THR A 161 26.17 -30.11 -33.81
C THR A 161 24.93 -30.03 -34.72
N SER A 162 24.87 -30.92 -35.73
CA SER A 162 23.93 -30.82 -36.85
C SER A 162 22.50 -31.38 -36.61
N THR A 163 22.25 -32.08 -35.49
CA THR A 163 21.00 -32.82 -35.24
C THR A 163 19.95 -31.99 -34.49
N LEU A 164 20.24 -31.53 -33.26
CA LEU A 164 19.30 -30.76 -32.44
C LEU A 164 18.87 -29.44 -33.10
N LYS A 165 19.75 -28.80 -33.89
CA LYS A 165 19.44 -27.58 -34.65
C LYS A 165 18.27 -27.68 -35.63
N LYS A 166 17.82 -28.88 -35.99
CA LYS A 166 16.75 -29.09 -36.97
C LYS A 166 15.37 -29.35 -36.35
N ALA A 167 15.30 -29.68 -35.07
CA ALA A 167 14.03 -29.89 -34.37
C ALA A 167 13.46 -28.55 -33.92
N ARG A 168 12.38 -28.10 -34.56
CA ARG A 168 11.53 -27.03 -34.03
C ARG A 168 10.65 -27.63 -32.95
N TRP A 169 10.76 -27.14 -31.72
CA TRP A 169 9.92 -27.60 -30.61
C TRP A 169 8.79 -26.60 -30.35
N ALA A 170 7.60 -27.12 -30.03
CA ALA A 170 6.46 -26.36 -29.55
C ALA A 170 6.02 -26.86 -28.18
N ILE A 171 5.55 -25.95 -27.33
CA ILE A 171 5.02 -26.27 -25.99
C ILE A 171 3.53 -26.53 -26.11
N THR A 172 3.10 -27.75 -25.80
CA THR A 172 1.68 -28.16 -25.78
C THR A 172 1.07 -28.17 -24.39
N ASP A 173 1.89 -28.13 -23.32
CA ASP A 173 1.43 -28.02 -21.93
C ASP A 173 2.38 -27.11 -21.14
N GLU A 174 1.93 -25.88 -20.90
CA GLU A 174 2.73 -24.85 -20.24
C GLU A 174 3.00 -25.16 -18.76
N ARG A 175 2.06 -25.83 -18.09
CA ARG A 175 2.17 -26.16 -16.66
C ARG A 175 3.25 -27.22 -16.45
N LYS A 176 3.33 -28.20 -17.35
CA LYS A 176 4.43 -29.16 -17.43
C LYS A 176 5.76 -28.52 -17.82
N PHE A 177 5.75 -27.60 -18.78
CA PHE A 177 6.96 -26.93 -19.23
C PHE A 177 7.60 -26.04 -18.13
N ARG A 178 6.80 -25.41 -17.27
CA ARG A 178 7.29 -24.73 -16.05
C ARG A 178 8.05 -25.68 -15.11
N GLY A 179 7.68 -26.97 -15.08
CA GLY A 179 8.43 -28.01 -14.36
C GLY A 179 9.83 -28.23 -14.93
N LEU A 180 9.99 -28.19 -16.26
CA LEU A 180 11.32 -28.23 -16.89
C LEU A 180 12.16 -27.03 -16.48
N VAL A 181 11.61 -25.82 -16.57
CA VAL A 181 12.33 -24.57 -16.19
C VAL A 181 12.80 -24.63 -14.73
N ALA A 182 11.97 -25.16 -13.82
CA ALA A 182 12.35 -25.37 -12.43
C ALA A 182 13.47 -26.40 -12.25
N GLU A 183 13.47 -27.50 -13.00
CA GLU A 183 14.54 -28.51 -12.98
C GLU A 183 15.86 -27.96 -13.57
N LEU A 184 15.82 -27.11 -14.60
CA LEU A 184 17.02 -26.44 -15.13
C LEU A 184 17.59 -25.42 -14.14
N LYS A 185 16.73 -24.62 -13.48
CA LYS A 185 17.13 -23.72 -12.37
C LYS A 185 17.82 -24.51 -11.25
N ALA A 186 17.25 -25.64 -10.82
CA ALA A 186 17.82 -26.48 -9.77
C ALA A 186 19.21 -27.03 -10.11
N ILE A 187 19.52 -27.29 -11.39
CA ILE A 187 20.87 -27.69 -11.84
C ILE A 187 21.85 -26.51 -11.77
N ASN A 188 21.44 -25.32 -12.18
CA ASN A 188 22.25 -24.10 -12.03
C ASN A 188 22.51 -23.77 -10.55
N ASP A 189 21.49 -23.87 -9.70
CA ASP A 189 21.60 -23.71 -8.24
C ASP A 189 22.57 -24.75 -7.64
N SER A 190 22.60 -25.97 -8.19
CA SER A 190 23.54 -27.03 -7.80
C SER A 190 24.98 -26.74 -8.27
N LEU A 191 25.18 -26.22 -9.48
CA LEU A 191 26.48 -25.80 -10.00
C LEU A 191 27.05 -24.61 -9.23
N ASP A 192 26.20 -23.66 -8.83
CA ASP A 192 26.54 -22.57 -7.91
C ASP A 192 26.89 -23.11 -6.51
N SER A 193 26.14 -24.09 -6.00
CA SER A 193 26.35 -24.64 -4.65
C SER A 193 27.60 -25.51 -4.51
N LEU A 194 27.98 -26.28 -5.55
CA LEU A 194 29.21 -27.06 -5.57
C LEU A 194 30.48 -26.21 -5.60
N LEU A 195 30.43 -25.00 -6.16
CA LEU A 195 31.59 -24.14 -6.38
C LEU A 195 31.35 -22.71 -5.88
N PRO A 196 31.31 -22.48 -4.54
CA PRO A 196 31.01 -21.17 -3.95
C PRO A 196 31.88 -20.01 -4.45
N ALA A 197 33.16 -20.26 -4.74
CA ALA A 197 34.08 -19.25 -5.25
C ALA A 197 33.73 -18.79 -6.68
N ILE A 198 33.30 -19.73 -7.54
CA ILE A 198 32.80 -19.41 -8.89
C ILE A 198 31.44 -18.73 -8.79
N ARG A 199 30.50 -19.28 -8.00
CA ARG A 199 29.19 -18.67 -7.71
C ARG A 199 29.29 -17.21 -7.29
N ASP A 200 30.17 -16.88 -6.34
CA ASP A 200 30.26 -15.52 -5.84
C ASP A 200 30.96 -14.57 -6.85
N LYS A 201 31.84 -15.09 -7.72
CA LYS A 201 32.30 -14.39 -8.94
C LYS A 201 31.14 -14.18 -9.93
N THR A 202 30.34 -15.19 -10.21
CA THR A 202 29.14 -15.12 -11.08
C THR A 202 28.19 -14.03 -10.61
N ARG A 203 27.86 -14.03 -9.31
CA ARG A 203 27.01 -13.04 -8.66
C ARG A 203 27.58 -11.63 -8.78
N VAL A 204 28.86 -11.43 -8.54
CA VAL A 204 29.52 -10.12 -8.71
C VAL A 204 29.51 -9.68 -10.18
N GLN A 205 29.74 -10.58 -11.13
CA GLN A 205 29.69 -10.27 -12.57
C GLN A 205 28.27 -9.91 -13.02
N MET A 206 27.25 -10.69 -12.64
CA MET A 206 25.85 -10.40 -12.95
C MET A 206 25.41 -9.08 -12.29
N ARG A 207 25.68 -8.88 -10.99
CA ARG A 207 25.39 -7.63 -10.29
C ARG A 207 26.05 -6.43 -10.97
N THR A 208 27.30 -6.59 -11.42
CA THR A 208 28.06 -5.55 -12.13
C THR A 208 27.53 -5.26 -13.54
N ALA A 209 27.04 -6.26 -14.27
CA ALA A 209 26.42 -6.05 -15.59
C ALA A 209 25.08 -5.32 -15.46
N ILE A 210 24.20 -5.80 -14.57
CA ILE A 210 22.90 -5.20 -14.26
C ILE A 210 23.09 -3.75 -13.81
N MET A 211 23.93 -3.50 -12.78
CA MET A 211 24.19 -2.14 -12.26
C MET A 211 24.90 -1.18 -13.23
N ARG A 212 25.37 -1.66 -14.39
CA ARG A 212 25.94 -0.85 -15.47
C ARG A 212 24.99 -0.67 -16.65
N SER A 213 23.87 -1.39 -16.70
CA SER A 213 22.86 -1.19 -17.72
C SER A 213 22.13 0.15 -17.53
N ASN A 214 21.66 0.71 -18.64
CA ASN A 214 20.74 1.85 -18.68
C ASN A 214 19.44 1.48 -19.41
N ASP A 215 19.28 0.20 -19.78
CA ASP A 215 18.15 -0.30 -20.55
C ASP A 215 17.03 -0.71 -19.58
N VAL A 216 16.06 0.20 -19.42
CA VAL A 216 14.96 0.09 -18.45
C VAL A 216 14.10 -1.14 -18.76
N ASP A 217 13.81 -1.40 -20.03
CA ASP A 217 12.93 -2.50 -20.44
C ASP A 217 13.58 -3.86 -20.16
N GLN A 218 14.89 -4.01 -20.46
CA GLN A 218 15.61 -5.25 -20.13
C GLN A 218 15.80 -5.44 -18.61
N LEU A 219 16.01 -4.36 -17.85
CA LEU A 219 16.05 -4.44 -16.39
C LEU A 219 14.69 -4.84 -15.82
N GLN A 220 13.58 -4.31 -16.34
CA GLN A 220 12.23 -4.68 -15.91
C GLN A 220 11.92 -6.15 -16.25
N ASN A 221 12.37 -6.63 -17.42
CA ASN A 221 12.25 -8.05 -17.79
C ASN A 221 12.98 -8.98 -16.80
N LEU A 222 14.15 -8.59 -16.28
CA LEU A 222 14.86 -9.35 -15.25
C LEU A 222 14.08 -9.43 -13.92
N VAL A 223 13.39 -8.35 -13.53
CA VAL A 223 12.54 -8.34 -12.32
C VAL A 223 11.32 -9.26 -12.53
N THR A 224 10.63 -9.14 -13.66
CA THR A 224 9.42 -9.93 -13.98
C THR A 224 9.71 -11.43 -14.18
N ALA A 225 10.96 -11.81 -14.47
CA ALA A 225 11.35 -13.20 -14.69
C ALA A 225 11.65 -13.98 -13.40
N ALA A 226 11.94 -13.33 -12.28
CA ALA A 226 12.32 -14.02 -11.05
C ALA A 226 11.10 -14.61 -10.33
N ASP A 227 11.12 -15.92 -10.05
CA ASP A 227 10.05 -16.62 -9.31
C ASP A 227 10.09 -16.40 -7.79
N GLU A 228 11.12 -15.73 -7.27
CA GLU A 228 11.29 -15.47 -5.82
C GLU A 228 11.69 -14.03 -5.54
N VAL A 229 11.05 -13.42 -4.53
CA VAL A 229 11.33 -12.06 -4.04
C VAL A 229 12.75 -11.92 -3.45
N THR A 230 13.45 -13.05 -3.27
CA THR A 230 14.83 -13.16 -2.77
C THR A 230 15.89 -13.36 -3.87
N ASP A 231 15.53 -13.31 -5.15
CA ASP A 231 16.50 -13.42 -6.25
C ASP A 231 17.39 -12.16 -6.35
N LEU A 232 18.71 -12.34 -6.20
CA LEU A 232 19.72 -11.30 -6.34
C LEU A 232 19.65 -10.57 -7.70
N ILE A 233 19.23 -11.26 -8.76
CA ILE A 233 19.06 -10.68 -10.11
C ILE A 233 17.93 -9.64 -10.08
N ALA A 234 16.77 -9.97 -9.48
CA ALA A 234 15.63 -9.06 -9.37
C ALA A 234 15.87 -7.96 -8.32
N GLU A 235 16.51 -8.26 -7.18
CA GLU A 235 16.93 -7.23 -6.20
C GLU A 235 17.84 -6.19 -6.89
N THR A 236 18.85 -6.66 -7.62
CA THR A 236 19.79 -5.77 -8.30
C THR A 236 19.12 -5.02 -9.45
N ALA A 237 18.26 -5.66 -10.24
CA ALA A 237 17.58 -5.01 -11.35
C ALA A 237 16.60 -3.94 -10.86
N SER A 238 15.85 -4.22 -9.79
CA SER A 238 14.97 -3.24 -9.11
C SER A 238 15.77 -2.06 -8.56
N LEU A 239 16.85 -2.32 -7.83
CA LEU A 239 17.76 -1.28 -7.33
C LEU A 239 18.36 -0.46 -8.48
N ARG A 240 18.68 -1.09 -9.62
CA ARG A 240 19.21 -0.38 -10.77
C ARG A 240 18.15 0.50 -11.44
N LEU A 241 16.91 0.03 -11.58
CA LEU A 241 15.79 0.82 -12.06
C LEU A 241 15.57 2.05 -11.17
N GLU A 242 15.55 1.87 -9.85
CA GLU A 242 15.49 2.98 -8.88
C GLU A 242 16.68 3.96 -9.03
N MET A 243 17.91 3.44 -9.21
CA MET A 243 19.11 4.25 -9.44
C MET A 243 19.17 4.96 -10.81
N LEU A 244 18.42 4.49 -11.81
CA LEU A 244 18.26 5.17 -13.10
C LEU A 244 17.20 6.29 -12.96
N SER A 245 16.07 5.99 -12.32
CA SER A 245 15.01 6.96 -12.00
C SER A 245 15.49 8.12 -11.13
N THR A 246 16.46 7.89 -10.24
CA THR A 246 17.01 8.92 -9.31
C THR A 246 18.22 9.69 -9.84
N ARG A 247 18.70 9.43 -11.07
CA ARG A 247 19.86 10.14 -11.68
C ARG A 247 19.52 11.05 -12.87
N GLY A 248 18.24 11.23 -13.19
CA GLY A 248 17.79 12.19 -14.21
C GLY A 248 17.74 13.63 -13.67
N PRO A 249 18.41 14.61 -14.30
CA PRO A 249 18.17 16.03 -14.01
C PRO A 249 16.86 16.49 -14.69
N GLN A 250 16.11 17.39 -14.06
CA GLN A 250 15.20 18.26 -14.82
C GLN A 250 16.02 19.32 -15.57
N GLY A 251 16.59 18.92 -16.70
CA GLY A 251 17.01 19.84 -17.74
C GLY A 251 15.78 20.43 -18.44
N VAL A 252 15.41 21.65 -18.07
CA VAL A 252 14.43 22.45 -18.83
C VAL A 252 14.97 22.70 -20.25
N VAL A 253 14.13 22.58 -21.28
CA VAL A 253 14.03 23.49 -22.46
C VAL A 253 13.06 22.94 -23.52
N LYS A 254 11.89 23.58 -23.64
CA LYS A 254 11.22 23.91 -24.92
C LYS A 254 11.88 25.20 -25.47
N PRO A 255 11.84 25.56 -26.77
CA PRO A 255 11.08 24.97 -27.90
C PRO A 255 11.86 24.85 -29.24
N THR A 256 11.13 24.72 -30.36
CA THR A 256 11.53 24.47 -31.76
C THR A 256 11.81 25.70 -32.66
N PRO A 257 12.57 25.51 -33.76
CA PRO A 257 12.44 26.21 -35.07
C PRO A 257 12.02 25.23 -36.22
N LYS A 258 11.19 25.51 -37.25
CA LYS A 258 11.06 26.57 -38.30
C LYS A 258 12.01 26.37 -39.51
N VAL A 259 11.61 26.30 -40.80
CA VAL A 259 10.27 26.31 -41.48
C VAL A 259 10.02 25.05 -42.37
N VAL A 260 9.82 24.94 -43.71
CA VAL A 260 9.84 25.79 -44.96
C VAL A 260 8.63 25.39 -45.89
N GLN A 261 8.54 25.81 -47.16
CA GLN A 261 7.40 25.60 -48.12
C GLN A 261 7.73 24.58 -49.28
N VAL A 262 7.05 24.41 -50.43
CA VAL A 262 6.46 25.36 -51.44
C VAL A 262 5.38 24.75 -52.37
N THR A 263 4.46 25.61 -52.87
CA THR A 263 3.56 25.49 -54.06
C THR A 263 2.50 24.35 -54.09
N ALA A 264 1.21 24.55 -54.44
CA ALA A 264 0.38 25.74 -54.75
C ALA A 264 -1.12 25.32 -54.76
N LEU A 265 -2.17 26.13 -55.02
CA LEU A 265 -2.26 27.55 -55.41
C LEU A 265 -3.51 28.32 -54.87
N PRO A 266 -4.80 27.91 -55.10
CA PRO A 266 -5.94 28.84 -55.11
C PRO A 266 -6.97 28.60 -53.95
N LYS A 267 -7.92 29.51 -53.62
CA LYS A 267 -8.29 30.85 -54.17
C LYS A 267 -9.03 31.69 -53.09
N ASN A 268 -9.32 32.96 -53.42
CA ASN A 268 -10.38 33.91 -52.95
C ASN A 268 -11.22 33.61 -51.67
N LEU A 269 -11.56 34.52 -50.73
CA LEU A 269 -11.34 35.96 -50.34
C LEU A 269 -12.03 36.13 -48.93
N ALA A 270 -12.00 37.20 -48.10
CA ALA A 270 -11.13 38.36 -47.77
C ALA A 270 -11.77 39.13 -46.56
N ALA A 271 -11.21 40.30 -46.13
CA ALA A 271 -11.78 41.29 -45.16
C ALA A 271 -11.92 40.85 -43.67
N GLU A 272 -12.15 41.69 -42.63
CA GLU A 272 -11.75 43.09 -42.22
C GLU A 272 -12.01 43.21 -40.67
N GLU A 273 -11.13 43.76 -39.80
CA GLU A 273 -10.87 45.17 -39.36
C GLU A 273 -11.92 45.78 -38.36
N LEU A 274 -11.61 46.60 -37.32
CA LEU A 274 -10.42 47.41 -36.95
C LEU A 274 -10.37 47.89 -35.43
N ASN A 275 -9.17 48.02 -34.80
CA ASN A 275 -8.67 49.07 -33.82
C ASN A 275 -9.36 49.43 -32.44
N ASN A 276 -8.75 50.07 -31.40
CA ASN A 276 -7.35 50.37 -30.90
C ASN A 276 -7.33 50.85 -29.38
N PRO A 277 -6.21 51.27 -28.69
CA PRO A 277 -5.95 50.89 -27.26
C PRO A 277 -5.70 52.01 -26.15
N PRO A 278 -4.54 52.19 -25.45
CA PRO A 278 -4.39 51.89 -23.99
C PRO A 278 -3.66 52.91 -23.05
N THR A 279 -3.54 52.60 -21.73
CA THR A 279 -2.56 53.20 -20.77
C THR A 279 -2.10 52.24 -19.63
N GLN A 280 -1.30 52.71 -18.63
CA GLN A 280 -0.45 51.92 -17.69
C GLN A 280 -0.55 52.43 -16.21
N SER A 281 0.25 52.09 -15.15
CA SER A 281 1.53 51.33 -14.97
C SER A 281 1.91 50.93 -13.51
N SER A 282 2.46 49.71 -13.32
CA SER A 282 3.66 49.37 -12.47
C SER A 282 3.69 49.26 -10.91
N LEU A 283 4.67 48.45 -10.43
CA LEU A 283 5.43 48.43 -9.14
C LEU A 283 5.05 47.50 -7.95
N LEU A 284 6.13 47.12 -7.23
CA LEU A 284 6.34 46.05 -6.22
C LEU A 284 5.50 46.09 -4.91
N GLY A 285 5.37 44.92 -4.27
CA GLY A 285 5.11 44.81 -2.82
C GLY A 285 4.93 43.36 -2.31
N SER A 286 5.52 43.00 -1.16
CA SER A 286 5.45 41.64 -0.57
C SER A 286 4.49 41.54 0.63
N LYS A 287 3.57 40.56 0.66
CA LYS A 287 3.02 39.93 1.90
C LYS A 287 1.96 38.82 1.65
N SER A 288 1.86 37.91 2.63
CA SER A 288 0.66 37.21 3.12
C SER A 288 -0.29 36.50 2.13
N VAL A 289 -0.28 35.16 2.14
CA VAL A 289 -1.26 34.29 1.44
C VAL A 289 -2.48 33.97 2.34
N VAL A 290 -2.87 34.88 3.24
CA VAL A 290 -3.92 34.65 4.27
C VAL A 290 -5.21 35.43 3.98
N GLN A 291 -5.39 36.00 2.77
CA GLN A 291 -6.57 36.82 2.45
C GLN A 291 -7.44 36.37 1.26
N ASP A 292 -6.98 35.45 0.39
CA ASP A 292 -7.75 35.03 -0.79
C ASP A 292 -8.63 33.78 -0.59
N LEU A 293 -8.63 33.17 0.61
CA LEU A 293 -9.41 31.97 0.92
C LEU A 293 -10.87 32.23 1.34
N ILE A 294 -11.38 33.46 1.19
CA ILE A 294 -12.76 33.84 1.56
C ILE A 294 -13.44 34.71 0.48
N ALA A 295 -13.44 34.25 -0.78
CA ALA A 295 -14.36 34.70 -1.82
C ALA A 295 -14.48 33.63 -2.92
N GLY A 296 -15.70 33.21 -3.29
CA GLY A 296 -15.86 32.28 -4.43
C GLY A 296 -16.92 31.17 -4.33
N THR A 297 -17.99 31.34 -3.54
CA THR A 297 -19.13 30.40 -3.57
C THR A 297 -20.43 31.15 -3.89
N VAL A 298 -21.28 30.55 -4.73
CA VAL A 298 -22.61 31.05 -5.17
C VAL A 298 -22.59 32.25 -6.14
N ALA A 299 -22.40 31.94 -7.42
CA ALA A 299 -23.18 32.51 -8.52
C ALA A 299 -23.27 31.42 -9.61
N GLY A 300 -24.39 31.30 -10.32
CA GLY A 300 -24.57 30.27 -11.34
C GLY A 300 -25.55 30.68 -12.42
N SER A 301 -25.53 29.95 -13.53
CA SER A 301 -26.57 29.97 -14.55
C SER A 301 -26.97 28.54 -14.90
N LEU A 302 -28.26 28.33 -15.13
CA LEU A 302 -28.73 27.13 -15.84
C LEU A 302 -28.43 27.33 -17.32
N ASP A 303 -28.18 26.24 -18.03
CA ASP A 303 -28.57 26.15 -19.43
C ASP A 303 -28.87 24.69 -19.83
N SER A 304 -29.67 24.51 -20.87
CA SER A 304 -30.25 23.22 -21.26
C SER A 304 -29.30 22.36 -22.11
N PRO A 305 -29.38 21.02 -22.07
CA PRO A 305 -28.53 20.17 -22.90
C PRO A 305 -28.89 20.30 -24.39
N PRO A 306 -27.89 20.41 -25.30
CA PRO A 306 -28.15 20.36 -26.74
C PRO A 306 -28.55 18.95 -27.16
N VAL A 307 -29.65 18.84 -27.91
CA VAL A 307 -30.08 17.57 -28.52
C VAL A 307 -29.09 17.22 -29.63
N CYS A 308 -28.30 16.17 -29.43
CA CYS A 308 -27.46 15.61 -30.49
C CYS A 308 -28.22 14.48 -31.20
N THR A 309 -28.49 14.66 -32.50
CA THR A 309 -29.12 13.62 -33.34
C THR A 309 -28.14 12.50 -33.67
N THR A 310 -28.53 11.26 -33.41
CA THR A 310 -27.70 10.07 -33.63
C THR A 310 -27.52 9.74 -35.12
N SER A 311 -26.29 9.44 -35.52
CA SER A 311 -25.97 8.58 -36.66
C SER A 311 -25.62 7.19 -36.16
N ALA A 312 -26.08 6.13 -36.84
CA ALA A 312 -25.79 4.76 -36.43
C ALA A 312 -24.37 4.33 -36.85
N GLY A 313 -23.54 3.86 -35.90
CA GLY A 313 -22.26 3.21 -36.21
C GLY A 313 -21.19 3.26 -35.12
N ASP A 314 -21.27 4.18 -34.15
CA ASP A 314 -20.16 4.46 -33.24
C ASP A 314 -19.89 3.33 -32.22
N LEU A 315 -18.60 3.01 -32.02
CA LEU A 315 -18.15 2.26 -30.85
C LEU A 315 -18.49 3.06 -29.58
N TYR A 316 -18.98 2.36 -28.56
CA TYR A 316 -19.27 2.98 -27.28
C TYR A 316 -17.96 3.34 -26.54
N ASP A 317 -17.80 4.63 -26.22
CA ASP A 317 -16.70 5.15 -25.41
C ASP A 317 -17.02 5.07 -23.91
N ASP A 318 -16.25 4.26 -23.18
CA ASP A 318 -16.34 4.09 -21.72
C ASP A 318 -15.36 5.01 -20.96
N THR A 319 -14.79 6.02 -21.64
CA THR A 319 -13.92 7.05 -21.02
C THR A 319 -14.60 7.69 -19.79
N GLY A 320 -13.80 7.92 -18.75
CA GLY A 320 -14.28 8.39 -17.46
C GLY A 320 -14.94 7.32 -16.59
N ALA A 321 -15.08 6.07 -17.05
CA ALA A 321 -15.52 4.96 -16.21
C ALA A 321 -14.48 4.66 -15.13
N LEU A 322 -14.95 4.25 -13.96
CA LEU A 322 -14.10 3.82 -12.86
C LEU A 322 -13.51 2.44 -13.16
N VAL A 323 -12.22 2.25 -12.87
CA VAL A 323 -11.57 0.94 -12.75
C VAL A 323 -11.07 0.77 -11.32
N ILE A 324 -11.13 -0.44 -10.78
CA ILE A 324 -10.56 -0.80 -9.48
C ILE A 324 -9.55 -1.93 -9.70
N HIS A 325 -8.42 -1.87 -8.99
CA HIS A 325 -7.40 -2.91 -9.01
C HIS A 325 -6.97 -3.26 -7.58
N LYS A 326 -6.78 -4.56 -7.32
CA LYS A 326 -6.31 -5.12 -6.04
C LYS A 326 -4.88 -5.61 -6.22
N ALA A 327 -3.93 -5.03 -5.49
CA ALA A 327 -2.54 -5.47 -5.47
C ALA A 327 -2.16 -6.07 -4.11
N TYR A 328 -1.31 -7.10 -4.13
CA TYR A 328 -0.90 -7.86 -2.94
C TYR A 328 0.62 -7.82 -2.74
N HIS A 329 1.12 -6.70 -2.22
CA HIS A 329 2.56 -6.46 -2.05
C HIS A 329 3.21 -7.30 -0.94
N LYS A 330 2.41 -7.93 -0.06
CA LYS A 330 2.86 -8.84 1.00
C LYS A 330 1.77 -9.91 1.20
N PRO A 331 2.06 -11.16 1.65
CA PRO A 331 1.05 -12.21 1.81
C PRO A 331 -0.16 -11.85 2.69
N ASN A 332 0.01 -10.91 3.63
CA ASN A 332 -1.04 -10.41 4.53
C ASN A 332 -1.29 -8.89 4.37
N SER A 333 -1.09 -8.31 3.18
CA SER A 333 -1.32 -6.89 2.91
C SER A 333 -1.95 -6.68 1.52
N ILE A 334 -3.02 -5.89 1.47
CA ILE A 334 -3.75 -5.51 0.24
C ILE A 334 -3.67 -4.00 0.05
N SER A 335 -3.47 -3.57 -1.19
CA SER A 335 -3.66 -2.19 -1.65
C SER A 335 -4.72 -2.17 -2.74
N CYS A 336 -5.68 -1.26 -2.64
CA CYS A 336 -6.72 -1.08 -3.65
C CYS A 336 -6.51 0.26 -4.34
N PHE A 337 -6.34 0.24 -5.66
CA PHE A 337 -6.16 1.42 -6.49
C PHE A 337 -7.40 1.66 -7.34
N SER A 338 -7.63 2.91 -7.74
CA SER A 338 -8.66 3.27 -8.72
C SER A 338 -8.20 4.41 -9.61
N TRP A 339 -8.59 4.34 -10.88
CA TRP A 339 -8.35 5.37 -11.89
C TRP A 339 -9.56 5.45 -12.83
N LEU A 340 -9.55 6.44 -13.73
CA LEU A 340 -10.59 6.59 -14.74
C LEU A 340 -10.09 6.18 -16.13
N VAL A 341 -10.89 5.40 -16.86
CA VAL A 341 -10.62 5.00 -18.26
C VAL A 341 -10.35 6.24 -19.11
N GLY A 342 -9.30 6.20 -19.94
CA GLY A 342 -8.91 7.31 -20.83
C GLY A 342 -8.37 8.57 -20.14
N LEU A 343 -8.44 8.67 -18.80
CA LEU A 343 -8.07 9.88 -18.04
C LEU A 343 -6.99 9.66 -16.97
N GLY A 344 -6.70 8.42 -16.60
CA GLY A 344 -5.63 8.07 -15.66
C GLY A 344 -5.96 8.37 -14.19
N GLU A 345 -4.93 8.65 -13.39
CA GLU A 345 -5.07 9.05 -11.98
C GLU A 345 -5.62 10.48 -11.89
N THR A 346 -6.86 10.61 -11.41
CA THR A 346 -7.54 11.91 -11.26
C THR A 346 -7.62 12.33 -9.78
N PRO A 347 -7.18 13.55 -9.39
CA PRO A 347 -7.20 14.03 -8.00
C PRO A 347 -8.58 14.00 -7.31
N GLU A 348 -9.66 14.01 -8.08
CA GLU A 348 -11.05 13.90 -7.60
C GLU A 348 -11.34 12.59 -6.84
N LEU A 349 -10.52 11.55 -7.01
CA LEU A 349 -10.61 10.28 -6.30
C LEU A 349 -10.07 10.36 -4.85
N ALA A 350 -9.23 11.35 -4.53
CA ALA A 350 -8.57 11.48 -3.23
C ALA A 350 -9.40 12.38 -2.27
N GLU A 351 -10.26 11.77 -1.45
CA GLU A 351 -11.04 12.49 -0.42
C GLU A 351 -10.19 12.82 0.83
N VAL A 352 -9.17 13.68 0.65
CA VAL A 352 -8.15 14.04 1.64
C VAL A 352 -8.71 14.75 2.88
N GLN A 353 -8.41 14.26 4.08
CA GLN A 353 -8.59 15.01 5.33
C GLN A 353 -7.38 15.91 5.69
N PRO A 354 -7.60 17.12 6.23
CA PRO A 354 -6.53 18.13 6.40
C PRO A 354 -5.71 17.96 7.69
N VAL A 355 -4.62 17.17 7.65
CA VAL A 355 -3.66 17.03 8.76
C VAL A 355 -2.20 16.85 8.27
N SER A 356 -1.36 17.89 8.38
CA SER A 356 0.13 17.97 8.25
C SER A 356 0.92 16.84 7.54
N ASP A 357 1.57 17.15 6.42
CA ASP A 357 2.11 16.22 5.40
C ASP A 357 3.48 15.54 5.68
N THR A 358 4.27 16.01 6.64
CA THR A 358 5.74 15.87 6.63
C THR A 358 6.36 14.50 7.02
N ILE A 359 5.58 13.46 7.31
CA ILE A 359 6.10 12.14 7.79
C ILE A 359 5.69 10.98 6.85
N PHE A 360 4.81 11.20 5.88
CA PHE A 360 4.06 10.12 5.22
C PHE A 360 4.87 9.15 4.34
N GLY A 361 6.01 9.56 3.76
CA GLY A 361 6.82 8.69 2.89
C GLY A 361 7.37 7.44 3.57
N VAL A 362 7.47 7.45 4.91
CA VAL A 362 8.02 6.37 5.75
C VAL A 362 6.93 5.67 6.57
N SER A 363 5.73 6.26 6.66
CA SER A 363 4.68 5.81 7.59
C SER A 363 3.82 4.64 7.09
N SER A 364 4.09 4.09 5.90
CA SER A 364 3.27 3.02 5.30
C SER A 364 3.05 1.82 6.24
N ASN A 365 4.09 1.35 6.93
CA ASN A 365 4.00 0.28 7.93
C ASN A 365 3.26 0.71 9.22
N LEU A 366 3.25 2.00 9.58
CA LEU A 366 2.41 2.52 10.68
C LEU A 366 0.93 2.54 10.26
N LEU A 367 0.63 2.90 9.01
CA LEU A 367 -0.74 2.95 8.49
C LEU A 367 -1.35 1.53 8.30
N GLU A 368 -0.53 0.48 8.24
CA GLU A 368 -0.99 -0.92 8.39
C GLU A 368 -1.50 -1.24 9.82
N MET A 369 -1.25 -0.39 10.83
CA MET A 369 -1.73 -0.54 12.22
C MET A 369 -2.70 0.57 12.65
N GLU A 370 -2.36 1.83 12.39
CA GLU A 370 -3.09 3.03 12.82
C GLU A 370 -3.97 3.53 11.66
N VAL A 371 -4.85 2.66 11.15
CA VAL A 371 -5.60 2.88 9.89
C VAL A 371 -6.37 4.20 9.83
N VAL A 372 -6.87 4.70 10.97
CA VAL A 372 -7.63 5.97 11.08
C VAL A 372 -6.72 7.20 10.94
N GLY A 373 -5.41 7.03 11.08
CA GLY A 373 -4.40 8.06 10.83
C GLY A 373 -4.06 8.26 9.35
N ASP A 374 -4.55 7.40 8.46
CA ASP A 374 -4.44 7.60 7.02
C ASP A 374 -5.44 8.70 6.58
N ARG A 375 -4.96 9.71 5.86
CA ARG A 375 -5.78 10.83 5.38
C ARG A 375 -6.90 10.38 4.45
N GLU A 376 -6.64 9.32 3.68
CA GLU A 376 -7.60 8.75 2.74
C GLU A 376 -8.57 7.77 3.40
N TYR A 377 -8.45 7.49 4.70
CA TYR A 377 -9.19 6.41 5.37
C TYR A 377 -10.73 6.51 5.22
N ALA A 378 -11.29 7.70 5.43
CA ALA A 378 -12.74 7.88 5.51
C ALA A 378 -13.36 8.18 4.15
N GLY A 379 -14.51 7.56 3.84
CA GLY A 379 -15.30 7.89 2.66
C GLY A 379 -16.31 9.02 2.91
N TRP A 380 -16.83 9.64 1.85
CA TRP A 380 -17.85 10.70 1.93
C TRP A 380 -19.12 10.35 2.69
N SER A 381 -19.50 9.06 2.81
CA SER A 381 -20.66 8.68 3.62
C SER A 381 -20.25 8.56 5.09
N PRO A 382 -20.95 9.18 6.05
CA PRO A 382 -20.63 9.02 7.47
C PRO A 382 -20.50 7.55 7.87
N GLY A 383 -19.46 7.20 8.63
CA GLY A 383 -19.21 5.82 9.07
C GLY A 383 -18.80 4.84 7.95
N SER A 384 -18.53 5.32 6.74
CA SER A 384 -17.92 4.53 5.66
C SER A 384 -16.41 4.79 5.54
N VAL A 385 -15.70 3.86 4.90
CA VAL A 385 -14.32 4.00 4.47
C VAL A 385 -14.25 4.30 2.97
N SER A 386 -13.13 4.85 2.51
CA SER A 386 -12.81 4.92 1.08
C SER A 386 -12.34 3.56 0.55
N LEU A 387 -11.94 3.51 -0.72
CA LEU A 387 -11.24 2.36 -1.29
C LEU A 387 -9.90 2.08 -0.57
N THR A 388 -9.09 3.12 -0.32
CA THR A 388 -7.85 3.04 0.47
C THR A 388 -8.14 2.58 1.90
N GLY A 389 -9.15 3.16 2.56
CA GLY A 389 -9.52 2.81 3.92
C GLY A 389 -10.03 1.37 4.08
N PHE A 390 -10.71 0.83 3.07
CA PHE A 390 -11.07 -0.59 3.00
C PHE A 390 -9.83 -1.49 2.92
N ALA A 391 -8.86 -1.15 2.08
CA ALA A 391 -7.60 -1.89 1.97
C ALA A 391 -6.78 -1.85 3.28
N ARG A 392 -6.78 -0.71 3.99
CA ARG A 392 -6.20 -0.57 5.33
C ARG A 392 -6.90 -1.44 6.37
N GLU A 393 -8.23 -1.41 6.47
CA GLU A 393 -9.00 -2.30 7.35
C GLU A 393 -8.70 -3.78 7.05
N ALA A 394 -8.75 -4.19 5.78
CA ALA A 394 -8.49 -5.57 5.37
C ALA A 394 -7.08 -6.05 5.75
N THR A 395 -6.07 -5.20 5.58
CA THR A 395 -4.69 -5.46 5.98
C THR A 395 -4.53 -5.53 7.50
N PHE A 396 -5.15 -4.60 8.23
CA PHE A 396 -5.13 -4.55 9.70
C PHE A 396 -5.69 -5.83 10.32
N TRP A 397 -6.88 -6.28 9.91
CA TRP A 397 -7.50 -7.47 10.50
C TRP A 397 -6.75 -8.77 10.15
N LYS A 398 -6.14 -8.85 8.95
CA LYS A 398 -5.28 -9.98 8.55
C LYS A 398 -3.97 -10.01 9.35
N ARG A 399 -3.44 -8.85 9.75
CA ARG A 399 -2.20 -8.72 10.55
C ARG A 399 -2.39 -8.72 12.06
N LEU A 400 -3.60 -8.55 12.57
CA LEU A 400 -3.86 -8.54 14.02
C LEU A 400 -3.26 -9.76 14.77
N PRO A 401 -3.31 -11.01 14.26
CA PRO A 401 -2.67 -12.17 14.90
C PRO A 401 -1.13 -12.21 14.80
N GLU A 402 -0.53 -11.34 13.98
CA GLU A 402 0.92 -11.09 13.96
C GLU A 402 1.27 -9.99 14.98
N LEU A 403 0.46 -8.94 15.07
CA LEU A 403 0.63 -7.82 16.01
C LEU A 403 0.40 -8.22 17.49
N GLU A 404 -0.40 -9.25 17.75
CA GLU A 404 -0.57 -9.84 19.09
C GLU A 404 0.61 -10.77 19.49
N LYS A 405 1.50 -11.11 18.54
CA LYS A 405 2.78 -11.77 18.85
C LYS A 405 3.81 -10.69 19.13
N ARG A 406 4.64 -10.92 20.15
CA ARG A 406 5.68 -9.97 20.59
C ARG A 406 6.68 -9.76 19.44
N GLU A 407 6.83 -8.51 18.97
CA GLU A 407 7.87 -8.16 17.99
C GLU A 407 9.24 -8.69 18.49
N ASN A 408 9.91 -9.51 17.67
CA ASN A 408 11.30 -9.86 17.93
C ASN A 408 12.13 -8.56 17.84
N PRO A 409 13.06 -8.30 18.78
CA PRO A 409 13.93 -7.14 18.69
C PRO A 409 14.71 -7.18 17.37
N PRO A 410 14.93 -6.03 16.70
CA PRO A 410 15.74 -6.00 15.49
C PRO A 410 17.15 -6.50 15.80
N SER A 411 17.77 -7.24 14.87
CA SER A 411 19.12 -7.80 15.02
C SER A 411 20.24 -6.77 15.18
N TRP A 412 19.91 -5.48 15.08
CA TRP A 412 20.81 -4.33 15.15
C TRP A 412 20.46 -3.48 16.38
N GLN A 413 20.89 -3.92 17.57
CA GLN A 413 20.78 -3.15 18.81
C GLN A 413 22.15 -2.63 19.21
N ARG A 414 22.22 -1.41 19.77
CA ARG A 414 23.45 -0.89 20.37
C ARG A 414 23.49 -1.20 21.86
N VAL A 415 24.62 -1.69 22.35
CA VAL A 415 24.86 -1.99 23.77
C VAL A 415 25.14 -0.72 24.57
N THR A 416 25.71 0.30 23.92
CA THR A 416 26.29 1.47 24.58
C THR A 416 25.44 2.73 24.41
N SER A 417 25.08 3.38 25.51
CA SER A 417 24.43 4.71 25.52
C SER A 417 25.32 5.77 26.18
N LYS A 418 25.49 6.90 25.50
CA LYS A 418 26.24 8.06 26.02
C LYS A 418 25.32 8.97 26.82
N GLN A 419 25.68 9.25 28.08
CA GLN A 419 25.06 10.31 28.90
C GLN A 419 25.43 11.70 28.37
N LEU A 420 24.49 12.65 28.45
CA LEU A 420 24.63 14.02 27.94
C LEU A 420 24.14 15.02 29.01
N HIS A 421 24.71 16.21 29.02
CA HIS A 421 24.24 17.30 29.90
C HIS A 421 23.01 17.99 29.30
N THR A 422 22.07 18.44 30.14
CA THR A 422 20.81 19.06 29.68
C THR A 422 21.06 20.26 28.77
N ASP A 423 22.02 21.12 29.09
CA ASP A 423 22.34 22.30 28.25
C ASP A 423 22.77 21.94 26.83
N PHE A 424 23.43 20.79 26.65
CA PHE A 424 23.82 20.30 25.32
C PHE A 424 22.59 19.82 24.55
N ILE A 425 21.68 19.10 25.23
CA ILE A 425 20.41 18.64 24.65
C ILE A 425 19.56 19.84 24.23
N ASP A 426 19.33 20.80 25.13
CA ASP A 426 18.47 21.96 24.88
C ASP A 426 19.05 22.91 23.82
N LYS A 427 20.37 23.18 23.86
CA LYS A 427 21.03 23.99 22.82
C LYS A 427 20.92 23.34 21.44
N ARG A 428 21.17 22.03 21.35
CA ARG A 428 21.13 21.30 20.08
C ARG A 428 19.70 21.11 19.56
N TRP A 429 18.75 20.85 20.47
CA TRP A 429 17.33 20.81 20.16
C TRP A 429 16.87 22.13 19.55
N LYS A 430 17.22 23.25 20.17
CA LYS A 430 16.93 24.60 19.65
C LYS A 430 17.45 24.77 18.21
N THR A 431 18.74 24.49 17.97
CA THR A 431 19.33 24.57 16.62
C THR A 431 18.60 23.67 15.61
N LEU A 432 18.26 22.42 15.96
CA LEU A 432 17.54 21.50 15.05
C LEU A 432 16.08 21.88 14.78
N VAL A 433 15.48 22.74 15.61
CA VAL A 433 14.13 23.28 15.42
C VAL A 433 14.16 24.58 14.61
N GLU A 434 15.17 25.43 14.82
CA GLU A 434 15.31 26.73 14.15
C GLU A 434 16.03 26.65 12.77
N GLU A 435 17.07 25.82 12.65
CA GLU A 435 17.98 25.74 11.49
C GLU A 435 17.95 24.35 10.78
N GLY A 436 17.25 23.36 11.35
CA GLY A 436 17.29 21.99 10.87
C GLY A 436 18.70 21.40 10.97
N LEU A 437 19.18 20.74 9.91
CA LEU A 437 20.57 20.25 9.83
C LEU A 437 21.58 21.35 9.44
N GLY A 438 21.10 22.56 9.09
CA GLY A 438 21.88 23.70 8.61
C GLY A 438 22.37 23.59 7.17
N ASP A 439 22.36 24.71 6.44
CA ASP A 439 22.74 24.79 5.02
C ASP A 439 24.18 24.34 4.71
N ASN A 440 25.04 24.24 5.74
CA ASN A 440 26.43 23.83 5.62
C ASN A 440 26.69 22.36 6.03
N PHE A 441 25.64 21.54 6.11
CA PHE A 441 25.73 20.10 6.41
C PHE A 441 26.65 19.36 5.42
N THR A 442 27.40 18.38 5.93
CA THR A 442 28.24 17.46 5.15
C THR A 442 28.33 16.12 5.87
N ASP A 443 28.54 15.02 5.16
CA ASP A 443 28.61 13.67 5.74
C ASP A 443 29.62 13.56 6.89
N ARG A 444 30.80 14.21 6.80
CA ARG A 444 31.78 14.20 7.91
C ARG A 444 31.30 14.94 9.16
N LYS A 445 30.77 16.17 9.01
CA LYS A 445 30.11 16.88 10.12
C LYS A 445 28.94 16.07 10.69
N GLY A 446 28.14 15.47 9.83
CA GLY A 446 26.99 14.65 10.19
C GLY A 446 27.37 13.42 11.02
N TYR A 447 28.50 12.78 10.70
CA TYR A 447 29.06 11.67 11.46
C TYR A 447 29.61 12.11 12.82
N GLU A 448 30.36 13.21 12.87
CA GLU A 448 30.87 13.81 14.11
C GLU A 448 29.72 14.17 15.06
N GLN A 449 28.70 14.86 14.53
CA GLN A 449 27.43 15.14 15.20
C GLN A 449 26.78 13.88 15.80
N VAL A 450 26.64 12.79 15.04
CA VAL A 450 26.02 11.55 15.57
C VAL A 450 26.88 10.95 16.69
N ARG A 451 28.21 10.95 16.56
CA ARG A 451 29.13 10.47 17.61
C ARG A 451 29.08 11.32 18.89
N GLU A 452 28.82 12.62 18.80
CA GLU A 452 28.56 13.44 19.98
C GLU A 452 27.30 13.02 20.72
N LEU A 453 26.24 12.66 19.99
CA LEU A 453 24.90 12.40 20.52
C LEU A 453 24.72 10.98 21.09
N ILE A 454 25.23 9.96 20.40
CA ILE A 454 25.04 8.54 20.76
C ILE A 454 26.33 7.76 21.01
N GLY A 455 27.50 8.40 20.88
CA GLY A 455 28.81 7.76 21.08
C GLY A 455 29.35 7.07 19.82
N PRO A 456 30.58 6.53 19.86
CA PRO A 456 31.21 5.84 18.73
C PRO A 456 30.34 4.66 18.27
N SER A 457 30.25 4.44 16.95
CA SER A 457 29.58 3.24 16.43
C SER A 457 30.28 1.98 16.90
N GLU A 458 29.52 0.92 17.10
CA GLU A 458 30.02 -0.39 17.51
C GLU A 458 30.63 -1.18 16.32
N TYR A 459 30.46 -0.67 15.10
CA TYR A 459 31.06 -1.19 13.87
C TYR A 459 32.35 -0.44 13.50
N THR A 460 33.44 -1.20 13.27
CA THR A 460 34.68 -0.69 12.67
C THR A 460 34.64 -0.97 11.16
N TRP A 461 34.66 0.08 10.35
CA TRP A 461 34.63 -0.03 8.89
C TRP A 461 36.02 -0.32 8.31
N LEU A 462 36.10 -1.25 7.35
CA LEU A 462 37.35 -1.60 6.65
C LEU A 462 37.86 -0.45 5.77
N ASP A 463 36.95 0.34 5.21
CA ASP A 463 37.23 1.65 4.61
C ASP A 463 36.74 2.74 5.58
N PRO A 464 37.64 3.58 6.13
CA PRO A 464 37.26 4.71 6.98
C PRO A 464 36.29 5.70 6.32
N GLU A 465 36.30 5.86 4.98
CA GLU A 465 35.43 6.81 4.30
C GLU A 465 34.00 6.25 4.08
N GLU A 466 33.75 4.94 4.26
CA GLU A 466 32.38 4.42 4.38
C GLU A 466 31.72 4.90 5.68
N ALA A 467 32.48 5.03 6.78
CA ALA A 467 31.95 5.38 8.10
C ALA A 467 31.20 6.72 8.11
N PHE A 468 31.60 7.68 7.29
CA PHE A 468 30.98 9.01 7.25
C PHE A 468 29.60 9.02 6.56
N LYS A 469 29.25 8.01 5.76
CA LYS A 469 28.15 8.14 4.79
C LYS A 469 26.77 8.19 5.44
N LEU A 470 25.91 9.11 4.97
CA LEU A 470 24.59 9.43 5.56
C LEU A 470 23.73 8.21 5.92
N ARG A 471 23.68 7.18 5.06
CA ARG A 471 22.92 5.94 5.32
C ARG A 471 23.35 5.21 6.61
N HIS A 472 24.65 5.22 6.94
CA HIS A 472 25.17 4.56 8.14
C HIS A 472 24.93 5.39 9.39
N GLN A 473 24.93 6.72 9.28
CA GLN A 473 24.47 7.62 10.34
C GLN A 473 23.00 7.34 10.70
N ILE A 474 22.15 7.11 9.68
CA ILE A 474 20.75 6.71 9.84
C ILE A 474 20.65 5.34 10.53
N THR A 475 21.42 4.33 10.12
CA THR A 475 21.48 3.02 10.81
C THR A 475 21.91 3.15 12.28
N ASP A 476 22.91 3.97 12.57
CA ASP A 476 23.42 4.21 13.93
C ASP A 476 22.34 4.85 14.84
N LEU A 477 21.57 5.81 14.31
CA LEU A 477 20.44 6.43 15.01
C LEU A 477 19.27 5.46 15.21
N LEU A 478 18.95 4.63 14.21
CA LEU A 478 17.92 3.58 14.31
C LEU A 478 18.25 2.55 15.40
N GLY A 479 19.51 2.12 15.48
CA GLY A 479 19.98 1.23 16.54
C GLY A 479 19.85 1.85 17.93
N ALA A 480 20.16 3.15 18.07
CA ALA A 480 20.07 3.88 19.34
C ALA A 480 18.63 4.15 19.83
N LEU A 481 17.66 4.34 18.92
CA LEU A 481 16.24 4.40 19.30
C LEU A 481 15.71 3.02 19.70
N SER A 482 16.17 1.96 19.03
CA SER A 482 15.75 0.58 19.25
C SER A 482 16.25 -0.03 20.57
N SER A 483 17.34 0.49 21.15
CA SER A 483 17.87 0.09 22.46
C SER A 483 17.52 1.07 23.61
N SER A 484 16.48 1.90 23.43
CA SER A 484 16.12 2.94 24.40
C SER A 484 15.48 2.43 25.70
N ILE A 485 15.85 3.06 26.82
CA ILE A 485 15.36 2.77 28.18
C ILE A 485 13.91 3.21 28.42
N LEU A 486 13.37 4.09 27.58
CA LEU A 486 12.00 4.58 27.68
C LEU A 486 10.99 3.48 27.27
N PRO A 487 9.81 3.39 27.91
CA PRO A 487 8.68 2.65 27.35
C PRO A 487 8.35 3.10 25.92
N SER A 488 7.80 2.21 25.09
CA SER A 488 7.30 2.60 23.76
C SER A 488 5.95 3.31 23.89
N PHE A 489 5.80 4.46 23.22
CA PHE A 489 4.52 5.20 23.17
C PHE A 489 3.36 4.36 22.61
N GLN A 490 3.65 3.31 21.82
CA GLN A 490 2.67 2.32 21.34
C GLN A 490 1.82 1.68 22.45
N VAL A 491 2.30 1.69 23.70
CA VAL A 491 1.61 1.07 24.85
C VAL A 491 0.74 2.07 25.61
N ASN A 492 1.04 3.38 25.55
CA ASN A 492 0.42 4.39 26.42
C ASN A 492 -0.23 5.58 25.69
N GLY A 493 0.09 5.82 24.41
CA GLY A 493 -0.46 6.91 23.61
C GLY A 493 -0.22 8.34 24.14
N SER A 494 0.70 8.53 25.11
CA SER A 494 0.85 9.76 25.87
C SER A 494 2.31 10.21 25.91
N ILE A 495 2.57 11.43 25.43
CA ILE A 495 3.91 12.02 25.38
C ILE A 495 4.24 12.65 26.74
N ALA A 496 3.29 13.39 27.31
CA ALA A 496 3.42 14.00 28.62
C ALA A 496 3.62 12.97 29.75
N LEU A 497 3.12 11.74 29.61
CA LEU A 497 3.33 10.67 30.59
C LEU A 497 4.81 10.29 30.70
N LEU A 498 5.52 10.17 29.57
CA LEU A 498 6.95 9.84 29.58
C LEU A 498 7.81 11.08 29.85
N ALA A 499 7.41 12.26 29.39
CA ALA A 499 8.10 13.51 29.68
C ALA A 499 8.14 13.81 31.20
N PHE A 500 7.06 13.55 31.93
CA PHE A 500 6.95 13.89 33.35
C PHE A 500 6.89 12.67 34.29
N TYR A 501 7.32 11.50 33.82
CA TYR A 501 7.23 10.25 34.59
C TYR A 501 7.95 10.32 35.94
N GLU A 502 9.11 10.99 36.00
CA GLU A 502 9.88 11.27 37.22
C GLU A 502 9.09 12.00 38.33
N LYS A 503 8.04 12.74 37.96
CA LYS A 503 7.16 13.48 38.89
C LYS A 503 5.98 12.64 39.39
N ILE A 504 5.79 11.46 38.80
CA ILE A 504 4.70 10.51 39.08
C ILE A 504 5.27 9.32 39.87
N ASP A 505 6.44 8.84 39.49
CA ASP A 505 7.22 7.81 40.19
C ASP A 505 8.62 8.34 40.54
N PRO A 506 8.88 8.72 41.80
CA PRO A 506 10.20 9.15 42.27
C PRO A 506 11.31 8.08 42.16
N ASN A 507 10.96 6.82 41.88
CA ASN A 507 11.91 5.72 41.66
C ASN A 507 12.09 5.39 40.16
N SER A 508 11.68 6.30 39.26
CA SER A 508 11.81 6.13 37.81
C SER A 508 13.23 5.76 37.38
N ARG A 509 13.33 4.89 36.38
CA ARG A 509 14.62 4.48 35.76
C ARG A 509 15.12 5.45 34.67
N PHE A 510 14.36 6.50 34.39
CA PHE A 510 14.65 7.52 33.39
C PHE A 510 14.06 8.87 33.84
N GLY A 511 14.71 9.97 33.47
CA GLY A 511 14.25 11.34 33.74
C GLY A 511 13.85 12.10 32.49
N PHE A 512 13.47 13.37 32.66
CA PHE A 512 13.15 14.29 31.57
C PHE A 512 14.32 14.46 30.58
N ALA A 513 15.56 14.39 31.06
CA ALA A 513 16.75 14.44 30.20
C ALA A 513 16.85 13.23 29.24
N ASP A 514 16.47 12.03 29.69
CA ASP A 514 16.45 10.83 28.85
C ASP A 514 15.33 10.89 27.80
N PHE A 515 14.16 11.40 28.21
CA PHE A 515 13.05 11.71 27.30
C PHE A 515 13.50 12.68 26.19
N MET A 516 14.07 13.83 26.56
CA MET A 516 14.54 14.83 25.58
C MET A 516 15.68 14.29 24.71
N ARG A 517 16.56 13.43 25.26
CA ARG A 517 17.58 12.72 24.46
C ARG A 517 16.95 11.82 23.40
N GLN A 518 15.89 11.07 23.71
CA GLN A 518 15.18 10.26 22.71
C GLN A 518 14.53 11.11 21.63
N MET A 519 13.84 12.19 22.02
CA MET A 519 13.23 13.13 21.08
C MET A 519 14.28 13.73 20.14
N LEU A 520 15.43 14.14 20.68
CA LEU A 520 16.57 14.68 19.93
C LEU A 520 17.12 13.68 18.90
N VAL A 521 17.34 12.42 19.29
CA VAL A 521 17.78 11.34 18.37
C VAL A 521 16.72 11.07 17.28
N ALA A 522 15.43 11.09 17.62
CA ALA A 522 14.36 10.86 16.65
C ALA A 522 14.15 12.05 15.68
N ARG A 523 14.40 13.29 16.13
CA ARG A 523 14.39 14.48 15.26
C ARG A 523 15.56 14.47 14.28
N GLU A 524 16.77 14.15 14.76
CA GLU A 524 17.98 13.94 13.94
C GLU A 524 17.75 12.88 12.86
N LEU A 525 17.17 11.73 13.23
CA LEU A 525 16.81 10.66 12.30
C LEU A 525 15.82 11.14 11.23
N THR A 526 14.76 11.84 11.64
CA THR A 526 13.71 12.34 10.73
C THR A 526 14.31 13.27 9.66
N LEU A 527 15.12 14.25 10.08
CA LEU A 527 15.75 15.20 9.17
C LEU A 527 16.77 14.53 8.23
N ARG A 528 17.51 13.52 8.71
CA ARG A 528 18.50 12.80 7.89
C ARG A 528 17.85 11.87 6.87
N ILE A 529 16.72 11.22 7.21
CA ILE A 529 15.91 10.46 6.25
C ILE A 529 15.33 11.39 5.17
N GLN A 530 14.78 12.54 5.56
CA GLN A 530 14.27 13.56 4.62
C GLN A 530 15.37 14.06 3.68
N LEU A 531 16.56 14.37 4.20
CA LEU A 531 17.73 14.80 3.40
C LEU A 531 18.18 13.73 2.39
N ALA A 532 18.12 12.45 2.77
CA ALA A 532 18.52 11.35 1.90
C ALA A 532 17.51 11.02 0.79
N ASN A 533 16.25 11.48 0.91
CA ASN A 533 15.17 11.27 -0.05
C ASN A 533 14.93 9.80 -0.45
N GLN A 534 15.17 8.86 0.48
CA GLN A 534 14.87 7.43 0.30
C GLN A 534 13.59 7.07 1.07
N SER A 535 12.71 6.29 0.46
CA SER A 535 11.41 5.87 1.02
C SER A 535 11.52 4.80 2.12
N TRP A 536 12.60 4.02 2.12
CA TRP A 536 12.74 2.83 2.98
C TRP A 536 14.13 2.72 3.59
N TYR A 537 14.19 2.42 4.89
CA TYR A 537 15.39 1.94 5.58
C TYR A 537 15.08 0.66 6.36
N GLY A 538 15.97 -0.33 6.28
CA GLY A 538 15.89 -1.51 7.14
C GLY A 538 16.05 -1.13 8.62
N GLY A 539 15.18 -1.66 9.48
CA GLY A 539 15.21 -1.41 10.93
C GLY A 539 14.27 -0.32 11.46
N ILE A 540 13.47 0.33 10.60
CA ILE A 540 12.39 1.22 11.07
C ILE A 540 11.26 0.36 11.66
N THR A 541 11.17 0.34 13.00
CA THR A 541 10.14 -0.39 13.76
C THR A 541 8.95 0.49 14.11
N SER A 542 7.83 -0.15 14.50
CA SER A 542 6.64 0.49 15.08
C SER A 542 7.01 1.56 16.13
N ARG A 543 7.90 1.21 17.07
CA ARG A 543 8.43 2.10 18.10
C ARG A 543 9.09 3.35 17.52
N VAL A 544 10.02 3.18 16.58
CA VAL A 544 10.80 4.28 15.99
C VAL A 544 9.88 5.32 15.35
N ILE A 545 8.81 4.89 14.68
CA ILE A 545 7.88 5.82 14.04
C ILE A 545 7.10 6.64 15.10
N TYR A 546 6.68 6.05 16.22
CA TYR A 546 6.11 6.83 17.32
C TYR A 546 7.13 7.81 17.93
N ASP A 547 8.38 7.39 18.14
CA ASP A 547 9.44 8.27 18.68
C ASP A 547 9.68 9.48 17.73
N MET A 548 9.65 9.27 16.41
CA MET A 548 9.73 10.33 15.39
C MET A 548 8.52 11.28 15.40
N ILE A 549 7.30 10.75 15.47
CA ILE A 549 6.07 11.57 15.56
C ILE A 549 6.07 12.36 16.87
N ALA A 550 6.49 11.77 17.98
CA ALA A 550 6.57 12.44 19.27
C ALA A 550 7.54 13.63 19.24
N ALA A 551 8.72 13.44 18.65
CA ALA A 551 9.70 14.50 18.47
C ALA A 551 9.19 15.64 17.58
N ASP A 552 8.46 15.33 16.50
CA ASP A 552 7.88 16.34 15.61
C ASP A 552 6.70 17.10 16.25
N LEU A 553 5.85 16.42 17.05
CA LEU A 553 4.80 17.08 17.84
C LEU A 553 5.39 17.99 18.93
N TRP A 554 6.44 17.56 19.62
CA TRP A 554 7.15 18.37 20.62
C TRP A 554 7.81 19.60 19.96
N ALA A 555 8.51 19.41 18.84
CA ALA A 555 9.20 20.47 18.11
C ALA A 555 8.28 21.60 17.61
N ARG A 556 7.01 21.31 17.34
CA ARG A 556 6.02 22.27 16.83
C ARG A 556 5.25 23.01 17.90
N ASN A 557 5.08 22.38 19.07
CA ASN A 557 4.10 22.81 20.06
C ASN A 557 4.70 23.09 21.45
N MET A 558 6.00 22.92 21.64
CA MET A 558 6.70 23.23 22.89
C MET A 558 7.83 24.24 22.66
N GLU A 559 7.85 25.33 23.44
CA GLU A 559 8.92 26.33 23.46
C GLU A 559 9.89 26.10 24.64
N ILE A 560 11.16 26.46 24.49
CA ILE A 560 12.11 26.53 25.62
C ILE A 560 11.92 27.89 26.32
N LYS A 561 11.60 27.87 27.61
CA LYS A 561 11.37 29.07 28.41
C LYS A 561 12.69 29.80 28.71
N PRO A 562 12.69 31.14 28.84
CA PRO A 562 13.88 31.90 29.27
C PRO A 562 14.41 31.50 30.66
N THR A 563 13.57 30.91 31.50
CA THR A 563 13.91 30.38 32.84
C THR A 563 14.44 28.95 32.83
N GLY A 564 14.62 28.35 31.64
CA GLY A 564 14.86 26.92 31.47
C GLY A 564 13.58 26.08 31.50
N GLY A 565 13.67 24.87 30.93
CA GLY A 565 12.54 23.95 30.77
C GLY A 565 11.57 24.34 29.66
N TYR A 566 10.64 23.43 29.35
CA TYR A 566 9.72 23.57 28.21
C TYR A 566 8.36 24.12 28.62
N GLY A 567 7.66 24.78 27.71
CA GLY A 567 6.33 25.34 27.88
C GLY A 567 5.44 25.17 26.65
N VAL A 568 4.13 25.26 26.83
CA VAL A 568 3.16 25.31 25.74
C VAL A 568 2.97 26.79 25.34
N PRO A 569 3.24 27.18 24.07
CA PRO A 569 2.99 28.54 23.61
C PRO A 569 1.52 28.93 23.72
N LYS A 570 1.22 30.18 24.10
CA LYS A 570 -0.16 30.64 24.34
C LYS A 570 -1.10 30.43 23.15
N SER A 571 -0.59 30.53 21.93
CA SER A 571 -1.34 30.26 20.68
C SER A 571 -1.75 28.79 20.53
N VAL A 572 -0.89 27.85 20.93
CA VAL A 572 -1.19 26.41 20.95
C VAL A 572 -2.25 26.13 22.00
N LEU A 573 -2.05 26.61 23.23
CA LEU A 573 -3.01 26.47 24.33
C LEU A 573 -4.41 27.00 23.93
N GLN A 574 -4.47 28.20 23.35
CA GLN A 574 -5.73 28.80 22.89
C GLN A 574 -6.40 27.97 21.78
N ARG A 575 -5.62 27.47 20.80
CA ARG A 575 -6.14 26.58 19.74
C ARG A 575 -6.73 25.29 20.33
N GLN A 576 -6.06 24.67 21.30
CA GLN A 576 -6.49 23.38 21.86
C GLN A 576 -7.67 23.50 22.84
N MET A 577 -7.71 24.54 23.69
CA MET A 577 -8.88 24.77 24.55
C MET A 577 -10.10 25.16 23.73
N ASN A 578 -9.97 26.06 22.75
CA ASN A 578 -11.08 26.40 21.84
C ASN A 578 -11.56 25.17 21.04
N GLY A 579 -10.63 24.28 20.66
CA GLY A 579 -10.96 23.00 20.02
C GLY A 579 -11.77 22.06 20.92
N ILE A 580 -11.46 21.98 22.22
CA ILE A 580 -12.20 21.11 23.15
C ILE A 580 -13.57 21.69 23.52
N ILE A 581 -13.68 23.01 23.66
CA ILE A 581 -14.94 23.73 23.83
C ILE A 581 -15.85 23.46 22.63
N LYS A 582 -15.34 23.70 21.41
CA LYS A 582 -16.08 23.41 20.19
C LYS A 582 -16.47 21.92 20.09
N PHE A 583 -15.62 20.99 20.52
CA PHE A 583 -15.98 19.57 20.53
C PHE A 583 -17.18 19.28 21.42
N VAL A 584 -17.21 19.76 22.67
CA VAL A 584 -18.34 19.49 23.57
C VAL A 584 -19.62 20.19 23.13
N ASP A 585 -19.51 21.39 22.54
CA ASP A 585 -20.65 22.15 22.02
C ASP A 585 -21.23 21.49 20.75
N ASP A 586 -20.40 21.15 19.75
CA ASP A 586 -20.86 20.49 18.51
C ASP A 586 -21.40 19.07 18.78
N MET A 587 -20.75 18.30 19.66
CA MET A 587 -21.14 16.92 20.01
C MET A 587 -22.17 16.84 21.14
N GLN A 588 -22.61 17.96 21.73
CA GLN A 588 -23.53 18.01 22.87
C GLN A 588 -23.11 17.11 24.04
N TRP A 589 -21.80 17.07 24.33
CA TRP A 589 -21.22 16.10 25.26
C TRP A 589 -21.69 16.37 26.70
N PRO A 590 -22.06 15.35 27.51
CA PRO A 590 -22.50 15.56 28.88
C PRO A 590 -21.48 16.31 29.73
N TYR A 591 -21.95 17.24 30.57
CA TYR A 591 -21.12 18.16 31.35
C TYR A 591 -20.28 19.15 30.51
N ALA A 592 -20.71 19.46 29.28
CA ALA A 592 -20.10 20.49 28.42
C ALA A 592 -19.83 21.82 29.15
N ASP A 593 -20.76 22.27 30.00
CA ASP A 593 -20.62 23.54 30.72
C ASP A 593 -19.48 23.52 31.74
N GLU A 594 -19.31 22.43 32.50
CA GLU A 594 -18.17 22.23 33.40
C GLU A 594 -16.84 22.21 32.63
N VAL A 595 -16.81 21.53 31.48
CA VAL A 595 -15.62 21.48 30.62
C VAL A 595 -15.30 22.86 30.06
N ARG A 596 -16.32 23.64 29.66
CA ARG A 596 -16.16 24.99 29.10
C ARG A 596 -15.65 25.97 30.15
N GLU A 597 -16.16 25.91 31.38
CA GLU A 597 -15.67 26.72 32.50
C GLU A 597 -14.21 26.37 32.83
N ALA A 598 -13.88 25.08 32.98
CA ALA A 598 -12.52 24.64 33.26
C ALA A 598 -11.53 25.00 32.14
N ALA A 599 -11.91 24.87 30.87
CA ALA A 599 -11.09 25.26 29.73
C ALA A 599 -10.87 26.79 29.68
N ASN A 600 -11.90 27.60 29.96
CA ASN A 600 -11.77 29.05 30.05
C ASN A 600 -10.89 29.49 31.22
N HIS A 601 -10.98 28.82 32.38
CA HIS A 601 -10.09 29.06 33.51
C HIS A 601 -8.61 28.80 33.13
N LEU A 602 -8.33 27.68 32.44
CA LEU A 602 -6.97 27.36 31.95
C LEU A 602 -6.44 28.37 30.90
N LEU A 603 -7.31 29.13 30.22
CA LEU A 603 -6.91 30.20 29.31
C LEU A 603 -6.58 31.53 30.02
N GLY A 604 -7.11 31.73 31.23
CA GLY A 604 -6.90 32.94 32.04
C GLY A 604 -5.84 32.81 33.14
N ALA A 605 -5.63 31.60 33.69
CA ALA A 605 -4.73 31.34 34.81
C ALA A 605 -3.24 31.56 34.47
N GLN A 606 -2.44 31.91 35.47
CA GLN A 606 -1.01 32.13 35.32
C GLN A 606 -0.22 30.81 35.32
N PRO A 607 0.90 30.70 34.57
CA PRO A 607 1.63 29.44 34.41
C PRO A 607 2.23 28.80 35.68
N HIS A 608 2.14 29.46 36.84
CA HIS A 608 2.60 28.98 38.14
C HIS A 608 1.46 28.49 39.05
N GLU A 609 0.20 28.73 38.68
CA GLU A 609 -0.99 28.39 39.48
C GLU A 609 -1.56 27.00 39.10
N ILE A 610 -1.10 26.41 37.99
CA ILE A 610 -1.75 25.27 37.35
C ILE A 610 -0.96 23.98 37.55
N SER A 611 -1.46 23.09 38.43
CA SER A 611 -1.06 21.68 38.46
C SER A 611 -1.94 20.90 37.47
N VAL A 612 -1.33 20.33 36.42
CA VAL A 612 -2.03 19.77 35.25
C VAL A 612 -1.95 18.24 35.23
N ASP A 613 -3.08 17.55 35.10
CA ASP A 613 -3.10 16.11 34.82
C ASP A 613 -2.50 15.83 33.44
N VAL A 614 -1.63 14.82 33.35
CA VAL A 614 -0.92 14.38 32.14
C VAL A 614 -1.77 14.43 30.86
N ARG A 615 -3.03 13.97 30.91
CA ARG A 615 -3.94 13.95 29.74
C ARG A 615 -4.37 15.35 29.29
N ILE A 616 -4.55 16.28 30.22
CA ILE A 616 -4.76 17.70 29.90
C ILE A 616 -3.46 18.27 29.31
N HIS A 617 -2.28 17.87 29.81
CA HIS A 617 -1.01 18.33 29.24
C HIS A 617 -0.80 17.85 27.79
N ASP A 618 -1.09 16.58 27.47
CA ASP A 618 -1.05 16.08 26.09
C ASP A 618 -1.98 16.89 25.17
N TRP A 619 -3.22 17.12 25.61
CA TRP A 619 -4.20 17.87 24.82
C TRP A 619 -3.81 19.35 24.65
N MET A 620 -3.54 20.06 25.74
CA MET A 620 -3.22 21.50 25.71
C MET A 620 -1.92 21.79 24.95
N GLY A 621 -0.94 20.91 25.05
CA GLY A 621 0.32 20.97 24.30
C GLY A 621 0.22 20.45 22.87
N GLY A 622 -0.93 19.94 22.42
CA GLY A 622 -1.07 19.35 21.09
C GLY A 622 -0.16 18.15 20.83
N LEU A 623 0.20 17.41 21.88
CA LEU A 623 1.10 16.26 21.87
C LEU A 623 0.34 14.94 21.64
N VAL A 624 -0.87 15.01 21.08
CA VAL A 624 -1.75 13.85 20.89
C VAL A 624 -1.40 13.15 19.57
N PHE A 625 -1.06 11.86 19.63
CA PHE A 625 -0.80 11.06 18.43
C PHE A 625 -2.05 10.96 17.52
N PRO A 626 -1.89 11.05 16.19
CA PRO A 626 -2.96 10.76 15.24
C PRO A 626 -3.35 9.26 15.28
N GLY A 627 -4.47 8.92 14.65
CA GLY A 627 -4.97 7.54 14.62
C GLY A 627 -5.79 7.16 15.85
N ALA A 628 -5.68 5.90 16.29
CA ALA A 628 -6.62 5.30 17.25
C ALA A 628 -6.50 5.84 18.69
N HIS A 629 -5.39 6.49 19.03
CA HIS A 629 -5.16 7.05 20.37
C HIS A 629 -5.86 8.40 20.59
N PHE A 630 -6.02 9.21 19.53
CA PHE A 630 -6.62 10.54 19.61
C PHE A 630 -7.99 10.59 20.31
N PRO A 631 -8.97 9.71 19.98
CA PRO A 631 -10.32 9.79 20.56
C PRO A 631 -10.33 9.55 22.07
N LEU A 632 -9.41 8.73 22.60
CA LEU A 632 -9.31 8.42 24.03
C LEU A 632 -8.54 9.48 24.82
N ILE A 633 -7.49 10.09 24.25
CA ILE A 633 -6.80 11.21 24.89
C ILE A 633 -7.73 12.44 24.98
N LEU A 634 -8.50 12.71 23.92
CA LEU A 634 -9.56 13.73 23.92
C LEU A 634 -10.57 13.50 25.07
N VAL A 635 -11.18 12.32 25.16
CA VAL A 635 -12.10 12.00 26.27
C VAL A 635 -11.40 12.03 27.63
N GLY A 636 -10.14 11.58 27.71
CA GLY A 636 -9.32 11.67 28.91
C GLY A 636 -9.13 13.11 29.40
N ALA A 637 -9.00 14.07 28.49
CA ALA A 637 -8.99 15.50 28.81
C ALA A 637 -10.38 16.00 29.25
N LEU A 638 -11.46 15.63 28.55
CA LEU A 638 -12.85 15.98 28.93
C LEU A 638 -13.18 15.55 30.37
N TYR A 639 -12.92 14.27 30.69
CA TYR A 639 -13.12 13.71 32.03
C TYR A 639 -12.28 14.40 33.10
N LYS A 640 -11.11 14.95 32.75
CA LYS A 640 -10.25 15.65 33.71
C LYS A 640 -10.62 17.12 33.86
N LEU A 641 -11.24 17.74 32.85
CA LEU A 641 -11.73 19.12 32.92
C LEU A 641 -13.00 19.24 33.76
N SER A 642 -14.02 18.39 33.52
CA SER A 642 -15.24 18.34 34.33
C SER A 642 -14.96 17.84 35.76
N PRO A 643 -15.30 18.60 36.82
CA PRO A 643 -15.20 18.12 38.20
C PRO A 643 -16.06 16.88 38.48
N THR A 644 -17.26 16.78 37.91
CA THR A 644 -18.18 15.65 38.12
C THR A 644 -17.66 14.36 37.50
N LEU A 645 -17.13 14.43 36.28
CA LEU A 645 -16.56 13.29 35.57
C LEU A 645 -15.18 12.88 36.13
N ARG A 646 -14.39 13.83 36.66
CA ARG A 646 -13.02 13.57 37.17
C ARG A 646 -12.94 12.48 38.23
N ALA A 647 -13.94 12.41 39.10
CA ALA A 647 -14.04 11.39 40.16
C ALA A 647 -14.46 10.00 39.65
N HIS A 648 -14.99 9.92 38.42
CA HIS A 648 -15.63 8.73 37.82
C HIS A 648 -14.98 8.34 36.49
N MET A 649 -13.70 8.69 36.29
CA MET A 649 -12.97 8.34 35.08
C MET A 649 -12.90 6.81 34.89
N PRO A 650 -13.29 6.28 33.71
CA PRO A 650 -13.16 4.85 33.42
C PRO A 650 -11.73 4.35 33.62
N THR A 651 -11.59 3.34 34.47
CA THR A 651 -10.35 2.58 34.72
C THR A 651 -10.23 1.36 33.81
N GLU A 652 -11.32 1.02 33.12
CA GLU A 652 -11.42 -0.07 32.15
C GLU A 652 -10.59 0.21 30.90
N THR A 653 -9.91 -0.81 30.41
CA THR A 653 -9.12 -0.76 29.17
C THR A 653 -9.92 -1.28 27.98
N VAL A 654 -9.71 -0.67 26.82
CA VAL A 654 -10.30 -1.09 25.53
C VAL A 654 -9.20 -1.44 24.55
N LYS A 655 -9.49 -2.32 23.58
CA LYS A 655 -8.60 -2.55 22.43
C LYS A 655 -8.63 -1.34 21.50
N VAL A 656 -7.84 -0.33 21.83
CA VAL A 656 -7.75 0.99 21.17
C VAL A 656 -7.75 0.86 19.63
N ARG A 657 -6.83 0.05 19.10
CA ARG A 657 -6.65 -0.17 17.66
C ARG A 657 -7.73 -1.02 16.98
N GLU A 658 -8.52 -1.82 17.70
CA GLU A 658 -9.72 -2.45 17.10
C GLU A 658 -10.86 -1.45 16.95
N GLY A 659 -10.90 -0.40 17.79
CA GLY A 659 -11.84 0.70 17.66
C GLY A 659 -13.31 0.34 17.88
N ASN A 660 -13.62 -0.85 18.41
CA ASN A 660 -14.97 -1.39 18.54
C ASN A 660 -15.59 -1.12 19.93
N TYR A 661 -15.55 0.13 20.36
CA TYR A 661 -16.01 0.56 21.68
C TYR A 661 -16.82 1.86 21.62
N GLY A 662 -17.45 2.20 22.73
CA GLY A 662 -18.17 3.46 22.96
C GLY A 662 -18.25 3.84 24.43
N ILE A 663 -18.89 4.96 24.70
CA ILE A 663 -19.19 5.48 26.04
C ILE A 663 -20.69 5.74 26.12
N VAL A 664 -21.33 5.14 27.11
CA VAL A 664 -22.78 5.26 27.36
C VAL A 664 -22.99 6.16 28.56
N TYR A 665 -23.80 7.20 28.42
CA TYR A 665 -24.37 8.02 29.50
C TYR A 665 -25.88 7.72 29.64
N PRO A 666 -26.57 8.11 30.72
CA PRO A 666 -27.99 7.78 30.90
C PRO A 666 -28.90 8.24 29.76
N GLU A 667 -28.62 9.41 29.16
CA GLU A 667 -29.49 10.03 28.13
C GLU A 667 -28.96 9.90 26.70
N ALA A 668 -27.64 9.77 26.52
CA ALA A 668 -26.98 9.68 25.21
C ALA A 668 -25.85 8.63 25.19
N SER A 669 -25.57 8.05 24.02
CA SER A 669 -24.41 7.19 23.79
C SER A 669 -23.49 7.74 22.69
N TYR A 670 -22.19 7.49 22.82
CA TYR A 670 -21.15 7.95 21.91
C TYR A 670 -20.30 6.77 21.46
N TRP A 671 -20.18 6.56 20.16
CA TRP A 671 -19.56 5.38 19.58
C TRP A 671 -18.33 5.77 18.77
N HIS A 672 -17.24 5.03 18.91
CA HIS A 672 -16.05 5.27 18.10
C HIS A 672 -16.35 4.96 16.62
N THR A 673 -15.78 5.74 15.70
CA THR A 673 -16.05 5.67 14.24
C THR A 673 -15.84 4.31 13.58
N ARG A 674 -14.97 3.44 14.15
CA ARG A 674 -14.76 2.05 13.68
C ARG A 674 -15.61 0.99 14.39
N SER A 675 -16.38 1.37 15.41
CA SER A 675 -17.27 0.44 16.10
C SER A 675 -18.49 0.09 15.26
N VAL A 676 -19.05 -1.11 15.46
CA VAL A 676 -20.20 -1.55 14.67
C VAL A 676 -21.42 -0.63 14.85
N LEU A 677 -21.67 -0.13 16.07
CA LEU A 677 -22.73 0.87 16.32
C LEU A 677 -22.39 2.22 15.70
N GLY A 678 -21.14 2.68 15.80
CA GLY A 678 -20.70 3.92 15.15
C GLY A 678 -20.92 3.87 13.63
N LYS A 679 -20.39 2.85 12.96
CA LYS A 679 -20.56 2.62 11.51
C LYS A 679 -22.03 2.53 11.10
N VAL A 680 -22.88 1.85 11.87
CA VAL A 680 -24.30 1.67 11.54
C VAL A 680 -25.11 2.95 11.76
N LEU A 681 -24.87 3.70 12.84
CA LEU A 681 -25.66 4.88 13.23
C LEU A 681 -25.20 6.20 12.56
N ALA A 682 -23.97 6.24 12.04
CA ALA A 682 -23.40 7.42 11.38
C ALA A 682 -24.30 8.12 10.33
N PRO A 683 -25.08 7.42 9.47
CA PRO A 683 -25.91 8.05 8.44
C PRO A 683 -26.88 9.12 8.96
N LEU A 684 -27.36 8.98 10.20
CA LEU A 684 -28.25 9.92 10.89
C LEU A 684 -27.67 11.34 10.99
N SER A 685 -26.34 11.49 10.96
CA SER A 685 -25.70 12.82 11.03
C SER A 685 -26.02 13.74 9.84
N ARG A 686 -26.52 13.18 8.73
CA ARG A 686 -27.02 13.94 7.57
C ARG A 686 -28.45 14.47 7.78
N GLU A 687 -29.21 13.89 8.69
CA GLU A 687 -30.63 14.20 8.87
C GLU A 687 -30.82 15.64 9.36
N GLN A 688 -31.71 16.39 8.71
CA GLN A 688 -32.07 17.76 9.10
C GLN A 688 -33.16 17.74 10.18
N GLN A 689 -32.91 17.03 11.29
CA GLN A 689 -33.83 17.05 12.42
C GLN A 689 -33.97 18.46 12.99
N THR A 690 -35.21 18.89 13.21
CA THR A 690 -35.59 20.18 13.81
C THR A 690 -35.70 20.12 15.35
N GLY A 691 -35.10 19.08 15.97
CA GLY A 691 -35.12 18.83 17.41
C GLY A 691 -33.78 19.13 18.10
N HIS A 692 -33.79 19.07 19.44
CA HIS A 692 -32.63 19.48 20.25
C HIS A 692 -31.37 18.62 20.08
N CYS A 693 -31.50 17.35 19.70
CA CYS A 693 -30.41 16.38 19.75
C CYS A 693 -30.08 15.84 18.36
N LYS A 694 -28.95 16.24 17.79
CA LYS A 694 -28.54 15.87 16.42
C LYS A 694 -27.22 15.12 16.40
N VAL A 695 -27.26 13.87 15.94
CA VAL A 695 -26.08 13.02 15.73
C VAL A 695 -25.02 13.78 14.91
N ARG A 696 -23.79 13.82 15.40
CA ARG A 696 -22.60 14.35 14.71
C ARG A 696 -21.53 13.27 14.55
N ARG A 697 -20.50 13.60 13.76
CA ARG A 697 -19.24 12.87 13.67
C ARG A 697 -18.08 13.87 13.79
N LEU A 698 -17.35 13.83 14.89
CA LEU A 698 -16.21 14.73 15.17
C LEU A 698 -15.17 13.99 16.02
N GLY A 699 -13.88 14.29 15.86
CA GLY A 699 -12.81 13.78 16.73
C GLY A 699 -12.69 12.24 16.85
N GLY A 700 -13.14 11.49 15.83
CA GLY A 700 -13.20 10.03 15.85
C GLY A 700 -14.43 9.42 16.55
N TRP A 701 -15.34 10.25 17.07
CA TRP A 701 -16.57 9.87 17.75
C TRP A 701 -17.82 10.11 16.88
N ILE A 702 -18.88 9.36 17.18
CA ILE A 702 -20.22 9.49 16.59
C ILE A 702 -21.25 9.55 17.73
N GLY A 703 -22.04 10.62 17.76
CA GLY A 703 -23.05 10.87 18.79
C GLY A 703 -23.48 12.34 18.79
N PRO A 704 -24.45 12.74 19.64
CA PRO A 704 -25.19 11.90 20.57
C PRO A 704 -26.09 10.90 19.84
N CYS A 705 -25.99 9.63 20.20
CA CYS A 705 -26.91 8.56 19.76
C CYS A 705 -27.89 8.21 20.90
N PRO A 706 -29.04 7.57 20.61
CA PRO A 706 -29.94 7.07 21.66
C PRO A 706 -29.18 6.22 22.69
N SER A 707 -29.50 6.35 23.98
CA SER A 707 -28.81 5.57 25.01
C SER A 707 -29.42 4.17 25.19
N PRO A 708 -28.60 3.10 25.22
CA PRO A 708 -29.04 1.79 25.70
C PRO A 708 -29.19 1.79 27.23
N SER A 709 -30.35 1.35 27.72
CA SER A 709 -30.67 1.35 29.16
C SER A 709 -29.79 0.38 29.95
N LEU A 710 -28.73 0.90 30.58
CA LEU A 710 -27.84 0.17 31.49
C LEU A 710 -27.95 0.75 32.92
N PRO A 711 -28.57 0.05 33.89
CA PRO A 711 -28.74 0.56 35.26
C PRO A 711 -27.43 0.87 36.01
N GLU A 712 -26.31 0.26 35.62
CA GLU A 712 -24.97 0.57 36.13
C GLU A 712 -24.39 1.89 35.60
N CYS A 713 -24.91 2.42 34.49
CA CYS A 713 -24.43 3.65 33.88
C CYS A 713 -24.96 4.88 34.62
N ARG A 714 -24.04 5.70 35.17
CA ARG A 714 -24.36 7.02 35.75
C ARG A 714 -23.58 8.16 35.12
N LEU A 715 -22.25 8.05 35.06
CA LEU A 715 -21.35 9.15 34.66
C LEU A 715 -20.41 8.75 33.50
N GLY A 716 -20.97 7.99 32.55
CA GLY A 716 -20.29 7.51 31.36
C GLY A 716 -19.56 6.18 31.60
N LEU A 717 -20.19 5.08 31.16
CA LEU A 717 -19.64 3.72 31.21
C LEU A 717 -18.92 3.41 29.89
N THR A 718 -17.73 2.81 29.96
CA THR A 718 -17.02 2.35 28.75
C THR A 718 -17.54 0.98 28.33
N VAL A 719 -17.85 0.83 27.05
CA VAL A 719 -18.48 -0.39 26.50
C VAL A 719 -17.66 -0.90 25.33
N SER A 720 -17.19 -2.15 25.40
CA SER A 720 -16.64 -2.88 24.25
C SER A 720 -17.75 -3.69 23.56
N LEU A 721 -17.75 -3.72 22.23
CA LEU A 721 -18.73 -4.47 21.45
C LEU A 721 -18.16 -5.82 21.01
N SER A 722 -18.94 -6.89 21.23
CA SER A 722 -18.59 -8.25 20.86
C SER A 722 -19.15 -8.58 19.47
N THR A 723 -18.26 -8.61 18.46
CA THR A 723 -18.58 -8.91 17.06
C THR A 723 -17.50 -9.79 16.43
N ARG A 724 -17.88 -10.52 15.37
CA ARG A 724 -16.94 -11.12 14.42
C ARG A 724 -16.19 -10.03 13.64
N GLN A 725 -15.00 -10.37 13.17
CA GLN A 725 -14.25 -9.55 12.21
C GLN A 725 -15.06 -9.34 10.92
N PRO A 726 -14.83 -8.25 10.16
CA PRO A 726 -15.47 -8.05 8.87
C PRO A 726 -15.15 -9.21 7.91
N PRO A 727 -16.10 -9.64 7.05
CA PRO A 727 -15.88 -10.68 6.05
C PRO A 727 -15.01 -10.13 4.92
N PHE A 728 -13.69 -10.26 5.05
CA PHE A 728 -12.80 -10.03 3.90
C PHE A 728 -12.76 -11.29 3.05
N PRO A 729 -12.80 -11.20 1.71
CA PRO A 729 -12.56 -12.35 0.88
C PRO A 729 -11.18 -12.96 1.21
N PRO A 730 -11.04 -14.30 1.11
CA PRO A 730 -9.75 -14.96 1.24
C PRO A 730 -8.72 -14.33 0.31
N LEU A 731 -7.45 -14.35 0.72
CA LEU A 731 -6.35 -14.16 -0.22
C LEU A 731 -6.12 -15.51 -0.87
N GLU A 732 -6.96 -15.86 -1.83
CA GLU A 732 -6.64 -16.95 -2.74
C GLU A 732 -5.43 -16.50 -3.55
N LEU A 733 -4.33 -17.25 -3.40
CA LEU A 733 -3.22 -17.16 -4.32
C LEU A 733 -3.70 -17.89 -5.59
N ASP A 734 -4.17 -17.12 -6.57
CA ASP A 734 -4.88 -17.64 -7.74
C ASP A 734 -4.15 -18.83 -8.36
N SER A 735 -4.80 -20.00 -8.29
CA SER A 735 -4.26 -21.29 -8.71
C SER A 735 -5.14 -22.01 -9.75
N GLY A 736 -6.27 -21.38 -10.14
CA GLY A 736 -6.60 -21.19 -11.56
C GLY A 736 -5.90 -19.91 -12.09
N ILE A 737 -5.81 -19.61 -13.38
CA ILE A 737 -6.55 -20.15 -14.53
C ILE A 737 -8.06 -20.12 -14.26
N GLY A 738 -8.56 -18.90 -14.10
CA GLY A 738 -9.96 -18.55 -13.86
C GLY A 738 -10.17 -17.10 -14.25
N ASP A 739 -9.99 -16.84 -15.55
CA ASP A 739 -10.18 -15.55 -16.25
C ASP A 739 -9.71 -14.30 -15.50
N THR A 740 -8.52 -13.81 -15.86
CA THR A 740 -8.40 -12.36 -16.04
C THR A 740 -9.57 -11.93 -16.91
N ALA A 741 -10.40 -11.02 -16.39
CA ALA A 741 -11.37 -10.28 -17.19
C ALA A 741 -10.59 -9.36 -18.16
N GLU A 742 -10.05 -10.00 -19.19
CA GLU A 742 -9.36 -9.38 -20.30
C GLU A 742 -10.34 -8.38 -20.90
N THR A 743 -10.05 -7.09 -20.79
CA THR A 743 -10.81 -6.04 -21.46
C THR A 743 -10.42 -6.05 -22.94
N THR A 744 -10.66 -7.18 -23.60
CA THR A 744 -10.18 -7.47 -24.93
C THR A 744 -10.97 -6.65 -25.93
N TRP A 745 -10.32 -5.62 -26.49
CA TRP A 745 -10.63 -5.15 -27.82
C TRP A 745 -10.19 -6.18 -28.87
N SER A 746 -10.81 -7.36 -28.83
CA SER A 746 -10.62 -8.47 -29.76
C SER A 746 -11.23 -8.12 -31.13
N SER A 747 -10.46 -7.38 -31.92
CA SER A 747 -10.77 -7.08 -33.32
C SER A 747 -10.53 -8.31 -34.20
N THR A 748 -11.55 -9.17 -34.31
CA THR A 748 -11.64 -10.20 -35.36
C THR A 748 -13.08 -10.30 -35.85
N ASP A 749 -13.29 -10.10 -37.14
CA ASP A 749 -14.58 -10.29 -37.81
C ASP A 749 -15.05 -11.75 -37.70
N GLY A 750 -16.32 -11.95 -37.31
CA GLY A 750 -16.82 -13.30 -36.99
C GLY A 750 -18.34 -13.47 -36.84
N GLN A 751 -19.15 -12.51 -37.28
CA GLN A 751 -20.58 -12.64 -37.58
C GLN A 751 -21.46 -13.42 -36.56
N GLY A 752 -21.72 -12.82 -35.38
CA GLY A 752 -22.72 -13.35 -34.44
C GLY A 752 -23.12 -12.35 -33.35
N HIS A 753 -24.40 -11.95 -33.33
CA HIS A 753 -25.05 -11.12 -32.31
C HIS A 753 -24.37 -9.79 -31.91
N SER A 754 -24.74 -8.72 -32.60
CA SER A 754 -24.54 -7.34 -32.13
C SER A 754 -25.47 -7.03 -30.95
N GLY A 755 -25.04 -7.36 -29.73
CA GLY A 755 -25.73 -6.91 -28.52
C GLY A 755 -25.63 -5.39 -28.35
N GLU A 756 -26.73 -4.73 -27.97
CA GLU A 756 -26.71 -3.29 -27.69
C GLU A 756 -26.13 -3.04 -26.29
N TRP A 757 -25.18 -2.10 -26.17
CA TRP A 757 -24.60 -1.70 -24.88
C TRP A 757 -25.68 -1.18 -23.92
N MET A 758 -25.84 -1.88 -22.79
CA MET A 758 -26.96 -1.70 -21.87
C MET A 758 -26.66 -0.63 -20.83
N LEU A 759 -27.57 0.33 -20.65
CA LEU A 759 -27.51 1.29 -19.55
C LEU A 759 -28.30 0.72 -18.35
N PRO A 760 -27.65 0.33 -17.23
CA PRO A 760 -28.38 -0.21 -16.09
C PRO A 760 -29.27 0.87 -15.44
N THR A 761 -30.57 0.60 -15.34
CA THR A 761 -31.53 1.51 -14.69
C THR A 761 -31.51 1.31 -13.18
N ALA A 762 -31.17 2.35 -12.42
CA ALA A 762 -31.22 2.31 -10.96
C ALA A 762 -32.68 2.18 -10.46
N PRO A 763 -32.96 1.40 -9.40
CA PRO A 763 -34.32 1.24 -8.88
C PRO A 763 -34.88 2.58 -8.40
N GLU A 764 -36.16 2.84 -8.67
CA GLU A 764 -36.78 4.13 -8.35
C GLU A 764 -36.80 4.44 -6.84
N PRO A 765 -36.69 5.72 -6.45
CA PRO A 765 -36.51 6.07 -5.04
C PRO A 765 -37.64 5.53 -4.18
N SER A 766 -37.31 4.72 -3.17
CA SER A 766 -38.35 4.20 -2.29
C SER A 766 -38.87 5.29 -1.33
N LEU A 767 -40.19 5.29 -1.14
CA LEU A 767 -40.89 6.06 -0.10
C LEU A 767 -40.88 5.34 1.27
N ASP A 768 -40.19 4.21 1.38
CA ASP A 768 -40.09 3.42 2.63
C ASP A 768 -39.23 4.13 3.68
N THR A 769 -39.91 4.74 4.64
CA THR A 769 -39.30 5.32 5.83
C THR A 769 -39.07 4.27 6.91
N VAL A 770 -38.03 4.48 7.71
CA VAL A 770 -37.73 3.70 8.91
C VAL A 770 -37.57 4.64 10.09
N ALA A 771 -38.06 4.24 11.26
CA ALA A 771 -37.71 4.89 12.52
C ALA A 771 -36.84 3.96 13.37
N VAL A 772 -35.62 4.38 13.70
CA VAL A 772 -34.82 3.74 14.76
C VAL A 772 -35.58 3.92 16.08
N GLN A 773 -35.71 2.86 16.88
CA GLN A 773 -36.52 2.88 18.12
C GLN A 773 -35.65 2.82 19.37
N THR A 774 -34.92 1.71 19.58
CA THR A 774 -34.03 1.55 20.74
C THR A 774 -32.73 0.86 20.34
N ILE A 775 -31.68 1.12 21.12
CA ILE A 775 -30.44 0.34 21.08
C ILE A 775 -30.43 -0.50 22.35
N ARG A 776 -30.18 -1.80 22.24
CA ARG A 776 -30.09 -2.72 23.40
C ARG A 776 -28.70 -3.35 23.45
N LEU A 777 -28.11 -3.37 24.64
CA LEU A 777 -26.84 -4.03 24.91
C LEU A 777 -27.07 -5.22 25.85
N SER A 778 -26.63 -6.42 25.48
CA SER A 778 -26.63 -7.59 26.37
C SER A 778 -25.20 -8.07 26.59
N LYS A 779 -24.79 -8.24 27.85
CA LYS A 779 -23.44 -8.70 28.22
C LYS A 779 -23.11 -10.02 27.52
N ALA A 780 -21.94 -10.06 26.88
CA ALA A 780 -21.48 -11.21 26.11
C ALA A 780 -20.59 -12.11 26.98
N PRO A 781 -20.82 -13.44 27.04
CA PRO A 781 -19.93 -14.35 27.73
C PRO A 781 -18.59 -14.46 27.00
N LYS A 782 -17.49 -14.35 27.74
CA LYS A 782 -16.11 -14.50 27.26
C LYS A 782 -15.27 -15.08 28.40
N ALA A 783 -14.43 -16.07 28.13
CA ALA A 783 -13.65 -16.74 29.19
C ALA A 783 -12.45 -15.90 29.65
N ASP A 784 -11.78 -15.24 28.69
CA ASP A 784 -10.50 -14.57 28.91
C ASP A 784 -10.69 -13.05 28.89
N LEU A 785 -11.18 -12.49 30.00
CA LEU A 785 -11.15 -11.06 30.29
C LEU A 785 -10.35 -10.83 31.56
N SER A 786 -9.37 -9.93 31.53
CA SER A 786 -8.70 -9.45 32.73
C SER A 786 -9.66 -8.59 33.55
N ALA A 787 -9.44 -8.49 34.86
CA ALA A 787 -10.21 -7.63 35.75
C ALA A 787 -10.04 -6.11 35.49
N LYS A 788 -9.28 -5.73 34.45
CA LYS A 788 -9.10 -4.35 33.95
C LYS A 788 -9.69 -4.13 32.56
N ASP A 789 -10.38 -5.11 31.98
CA ASP A 789 -10.87 -5.05 30.60
C ASP A 789 -12.32 -4.57 30.58
N ALA A 790 -12.66 -3.65 29.67
CA ALA A 790 -14.01 -3.11 29.56
C ALA A 790 -15.05 -4.20 29.26
N ALA A 791 -16.18 -4.13 29.94
CA ALA A 791 -17.26 -5.10 29.78
C ALA A 791 -17.71 -5.22 28.32
N HIS A 792 -17.79 -6.46 27.83
CA HIS A 792 -18.16 -6.78 26.45
C HIS A 792 -19.67 -6.98 26.30
N TYR A 793 -20.29 -6.37 25.29
CA TYR A 793 -21.72 -6.47 25.01
C TYR A 793 -22.00 -6.82 23.54
N THR A 794 -23.01 -7.63 23.30
CA THR A 794 -23.62 -7.77 21.97
C THR A 794 -24.69 -6.69 21.79
N ALA A 795 -24.60 -5.95 20.69
CA ALA A 795 -25.54 -4.88 20.36
C ALA A 795 -26.73 -5.38 19.53
N ARG A 796 -27.91 -4.81 19.79
CA ARG A 796 -29.12 -4.92 18.98
C ARG A 796 -29.69 -3.52 18.71
N ILE A 797 -30.30 -3.34 17.55
CA ILE A 797 -31.07 -2.14 17.23
C ILE A 797 -32.49 -2.57 16.86
N ASP A 798 -33.47 -1.94 17.49
CA ASP A 798 -34.88 -2.04 17.12
C ASP A 798 -35.26 -0.96 16.12
N PHE A 799 -36.08 -1.32 15.15
CA PHE A 799 -36.60 -0.45 14.11
C PHE A 799 -38.11 -0.61 13.99
N ARG A 800 -38.80 0.46 13.59
CA ARG A 800 -40.20 0.42 13.12
C ARG A 800 -40.23 0.77 11.64
N LEU A 801 -40.83 -0.10 10.84
CA LEU A 801 -41.00 0.06 9.40
C LEU A 801 -42.22 0.94 9.10
N GLY A 802 -42.08 1.88 8.16
CA GLY A 802 -43.05 2.95 7.92
C GLY A 802 -44.30 2.55 7.15
N ARG A 803 -44.19 1.63 6.18
CA ARG A 803 -45.31 1.21 5.33
C ARG A 803 -46.13 0.09 5.97
N SER A 804 -45.45 -0.92 6.54
CA SER A 804 -46.13 -2.04 7.23
C SER A 804 -46.40 -1.80 8.71
N GLY A 805 -45.80 -0.79 9.33
CA GLY A 805 -45.91 -0.54 10.78
C GLY A 805 -45.23 -1.59 11.66
N THR A 806 -44.52 -2.56 11.05
CA THR A 806 -43.93 -3.70 11.76
C THR A 806 -42.65 -3.32 12.52
N PHE A 807 -42.35 -4.07 13.58
CA PHE A 807 -41.11 -3.92 14.34
C PHE A 807 -40.10 -5.01 13.96
N VAL A 808 -38.84 -4.61 13.75
CA VAL A 808 -37.73 -5.49 13.37
C VAL A 808 -36.53 -5.21 14.26
N THR A 809 -35.91 -6.25 14.81
CA THR A 809 -34.71 -6.14 15.64
C THR A 809 -33.54 -6.84 14.96
N PHE A 810 -32.48 -6.10 14.61
CA PHE A 810 -31.23 -6.70 14.13
C PHE A 810 -30.22 -6.83 15.27
N THR A 811 -29.61 -8.01 15.39
CA THR A 811 -28.46 -8.24 16.28
C THR A 811 -27.17 -8.08 15.47
N LEU A 812 -26.30 -7.15 15.89
CA LEU A 812 -25.09 -6.81 15.15
C LEU A 812 -24.00 -7.85 15.48
N TYR A 813 -23.91 -8.91 14.68
CA TYR A 813 -22.97 -10.01 14.89
C TYR A 813 -21.58 -9.74 14.33
N THR A 814 -21.46 -8.84 13.36
CA THR A 814 -20.25 -8.65 12.54
C THR A 814 -19.95 -7.17 12.38
N ASN A 815 -18.69 -6.74 12.54
CA ASN A 815 -18.28 -5.33 12.36
C ASN A 815 -18.01 -5.01 10.88
N SER A 816 -19.02 -5.14 10.02
CA SER A 816 -18.90 -5.01 8.57
C SER A 816 -18.21 -3.72 8.09
N ALA A 817 -17.64 -3.78 6.88
CA ALA A 817 -17.13 -2.62 6.17
C ALA A 817 -18.22 -2.02 5.26
N PHE A 818 -18.31 -0.69 5.27
CA PHE A 818 -19.14 0.09 4.34
C PHE A 818 -18.21 0.96 3.50
N ILE A 819 -18.19 0.77 2.19
CA ILE A 819 -17.22 1.40 1.30
C ILE A 819 -17.92 2.46 0.46
N ALA A 820 -17.50 3.72 0.55
CA ALA A 820 -18.00 4.78 -0.30
C ALA A 820 -17.54 4.58 -1.76
N THR A 821 -18.47 4.68 -2.72
CA THR A 821 -18.10 4.68 -4.15
C THR A 821 -17.17 5.85 -4.48
N PRO A 822 -16.00 5.61 -5.11
CA PRO A 822 -15.20 6.66 -5.72
C PRO A 822 -15.97 7.33 -6.88
N PRO A 823 -15.70 8.60 -7.19
CA PRO A 823 -16.32 9.27 -8.34
C PRO A 823 -15.92 8.67 -9.69
N CYS A 824 -16.75 8.91 -10.71
CA CYS A 824 -16.47 8.67 -12.12
C CYS A 824 -16.97 9.85 -12.96
N ARG A 825 -16.62 9.90 -14.25
CA ARG A 825 -16.98 11.02 -15.15
C ARG A 825 -17.85 10.53 -16.30
N GLY A 826 -19.09 11.01 -16.36
CA GLY A 826 -20.08 10.58 -17.36
C GLY A 826 -21.03 9.49 -16.87
N VAL A 827 -21.80 8.92 -17.80
CA VAL A 827 -22.80 7.88 -17.55
C VAL A 827 -22.42 6.65 -18.36
N HIS A 828 -22.19 5.53 -17.65
CA HIS A 828 -21.53 4.37 -18.25
C HIS A 828 -22.46 3.19 -18.54
N LYS A 829 -22.18 2.48 -19.63
CA LYS A 829 -22.93 1.30 -20.09
C LYS A 829 -22.18 0.00 -19.76
N ILE A 830 -22.89 -1.12 -19.80
CA ILE A 830 -22.38 -2.48 -19.62
C ILE A 830 -22.24 -3.14 -21.00
N ASP A 831 -21.09 -3.78 -21.24
CA ASP A 831 -20.89 -4.66 -22.40
C ASP A 831 -21.82 -5.88 -22.28
N PRO A 832 -22.64 -6.23 -23.29
CA PRO A 832 -23.44 -7.45 -23.29
C PRO A 832 -22.65 -8.72 -22.95
N ARG A 833 -21.36 -8.81 -23.32
CA ARG A 833 -20.45 -9.92 -22.99
C ARG A 833 -20.08 -9.99 -21.50
N ALA A 834 -20.22 -8.88 -20.78
CA ALA A 834 -19.94 -8.79 -19.35
C ALA A 834 -21.22 -8.82 -18.49
N ALA A 835 -22.41 -8.73 -19.09
CA ALA A 835 -23.68 -8.45 -18.43
C ALA A 835 -23.99 -9.33 -17.20
N ASP A 836 -23.65 -10.62 -17.26
CA ASP A 836 -23.92 -11.57 -16.17
C ASP A 836 -23.25 -11.16 -14.84
N ARG A 837 -22.04 -10.57 -14.90
CA ARG A 837 -21.30 -10.04 -13.73
C ARG A 837 -21.93 -8.80 -13.10
N TYR A 838 -22.86 -8.16 -13.81
CA TYR A 838 -23.58 -6.96 -13.40
C TYR A 838 -25.08 -7.23 -13.18
N THR A 839 -25.51 -8.50 -13.19
CA THR A 839 -26.88 -8.88 -12.84
C THR A 839 -27.18 -8.45 -11.40
N PHE A 840 -28.36 -7.86 -11.18
CA PHE A 840 -28.72 -7.35 -9.87
C PHE A 840 -30.18 -7.53 -9.52
N ALA A 841 -30.44 -7.74 -8.23
CA ALA A 841 -31.78 -7.80 -7.64
C ALA A 841 -31.99 -6.56 -6.77
N ALA A 842 -32.87 -5.66 -7.20
CA ALA A 842 -33.28 -4.53 -6.38
C ALA A 842 -34.26 -4.98 -5.28
N LYS A 843 -34.04 -4.53 -4.04
CA LYS A 843 -34.89 -4.84 -2.89
C LYS A 843 -35.22 -3.61 -2.05
N GLY A 844 -36.50 -3.47 -1.70
CA GLY A 844 -36.97 -2.46 -0.76
C GLY A 844 -36.60 -2.80 0.69
N ILE A 845 -36.53 -1.78 1.54
CA ILE A 845 -36.14 -1.94 2.95
C ILE A 845 -37.02 -2.96 3.69
N GLU A 846 -38.33 -2.98 3.44
CA GLU A 846 -39.26 -3.90 4.11
C GLU A 846 -39.18 -5.35 3.60
N GLU A 847 -38.41 -5.64 2.55
CA GLU A 847 -38.13 -7.01 2.09
C GLU A 847 -36.92 -7.63 2.80
N LEU A 848 -35.92 -6.83 3.18
CA LEU A 848 -34.65 -7.29 3.78
C LEU A 848 -34.83 -8.25 4.98
N PRO A 849 -35.78 -8.08 5.92
CA PRO A 849 -35.93 -8.98 7.07
C PRO A 849 -36.29 -10.42 6.70
N ARG A 850 -36.74 -10.66 5.46
CA ARG A 850 -37.09 -11.99 4.96
C ARG A 850 -35.85 -12.72 4.41
N ILE A 851 -34.84 -11.96 3.96
CA ILE A 851 -33.58 -12.47 3.42
C ILE A 851 -32.70 -12.94 4.59
N SER A 852 -32.90 -14.20 5.00
CA SER A 852 -32.37 -14.73 6.26
C SER A 852 -30.89 -15.16 6.19
N LYS A 853 -30.40 -15.56 5.02
CA LYS A 853 -28.98 -15.88 4.74
C LYS A 853 -28.66 -15.65 3.26
N LYS A 854 -27.37 -15.45 2.96
CA LYS A 854 -26.81 -15.70 1.61
C LYS A 854 -26.84 -17.21 1.36
N GLY A 855 -27.27 -17.64 0.17
CA GLY A 855 -27.23 -19.05 -0.25
C GLY A 855 -28.58 -19.79 -0.35
N ASP A 856 -29.60 -19.18 -0.95
CA ASP A 856 -30.49 -19.97 -1.82
C ASP A 856 -29.71 -20.22 -3.13
N ALA A 857 -29.53 -21.48 -3.52
CA ALA A 857 -28.55 -21.92 -4.52
C ALA A 857 -28.96 -21.67 -5.98
N ALA A 858 -29.38 -20.44 -6.29
CA ALA A 858 -29.86 -20.02 -7.60
C ALA A 858 -29.45 -18.57 -7.97
N ALA A 859 -28.49 -17.97 -7.24
CA ALA A 859 -28.21 -16.52 -7.31
C ALA A 859 -26.72 -16.15 -7.15
N ASP A 860 -25.78 -17.06 -7.40
CA ASP A 860 -24.34 -16.87 -7.10
C ASP A 860 -23.62 -15.76 -7.91
N THR A 861 -24.29 -15.13 -8.89
CA THR A 861 -23.77 -13.99 -9.66
C THR A 861 -24.48 -12.66 -9.39
N THR A 862 -25.55 -12.63 -8.59
CA THR A 862 -26.51 -11.51 -8.57
C THR A 862 -26.24 -10.52 -7.44
N ILE A 863 -25.91 -9.28 -7.78
CA ILE A 863 -25.69 -8.16 -6.84
C ILE A 863 -27.01 -7.77 -6.14
N LEU A 864 -27.03 -7.74 -4.82
CA LEU A 864 -28.17 -7.25 -4.05
C LEU A 864 -28.13 -5.72 -3.96
N VAL A 865 -29.03 -5.05 -4.67
CA VAL A 865 -29.18 -3.58 -4.63
C VAL A 865 -30.25 -3.21 -3.61
N VAL A 866 -29.80 -2.76 -2.44
CA VAL A 866 -30.66 -2.35 -1.33
C VAL A 866 -31.10 -0.90 -1.55
N ASN A 867 -32.38 -0.70 -1.82
CA ASN A 867 -32.96 0.62 -2.08
C ASN A 867 -33.27 1.33 -0.75
N ALA A 868 -32.31 2.13 -0.27
CA ALA A 868 -32.34 2.84 1.00
C ALA A 868 -32.61 4.36 0.88
N THR A 869 -33.01 4.84 -0.30
CA THR A 869 -33.23 6.28 -0.58
C THR A 869 -34.35 6.92 0.25
N GLY A 870 -35.15 6.13 0.97
CA GLY A 870 -36.19 6.61 1.89
C GLY A 870 -35.68 7.39 3.11
N GLY A 871 -34.36 7.59 3.23
CA GLY A 871 -33.74 8.56 4.11
C GLY A 871 -32.61 8.01 4.99
N PRO A 872 -32.00 8.85 5.84
CA PRO A 872 -30.87 8.46 6.69
C PRO A 872 -31.09 7.20 7.53
N ALA A 873 -32.28 7.03 8.13
CA ALA A 873 -32.63 5.86 8.92
C ALA A 873 -32.82 4.58 8.09
N SER A 874 -33.18 4.70 6.81
CA SER A 874 -33.26 3.57 5.88
C SER A 874 -31.86 3.05 5.53
N GLU A 875 -30.84 3.93 5.44
CA GLU A 875 -29.43 3.49 5.35
C GLU A 875 -28.94 2.86 6.66
N VAL A 876 -29.33 3.37 7.84
CA VAL A 876 -29.04 2.71 9.14
C VAL A 876 -29.60 1.28 9.16
N PHE A 877 -30.82 1.08 8.67
CA PHE A 877 -31.46 -0.23 8.59
C PHE A 877 -30.70 -1.19 7.66
N ALA A 878 -30.35 -0.73 6.46
CA ALA A 878 -29.56 -1.50 5.50
C ALA A 878 -28.18 -1.90 6.06
N ARG A 879 -27.48 -0.95 6.73
CA ARG A 879 -26.21 -1.22 7.41
C ARG A 879 -26.36 -2.20 8.58
N ALA A 880 -27.43 -2.07 9.38
CA ALA A 880 -27.72 -2.99 10.49
C ALA A 880 -28.02 -4.41 9.99
N TRP A 881 -28.74 -4.55 8.87
CA TRP A 881 -28.96 -5.83 8.20
C TRP A 881 -27.64 -6.46 7.73
N CYS A 882 -26.74 -5.68 7.10
CA CYS A 882 -25.41 -6.18 6.69
C CYS A 882 -24.56 -6.68 7.88
N CYS A 883 -24.58 -5.96 8.99
CA CYS A 883 -23.91 -6.38 10.24
C CYS A 883 -24.60 -7.58 10.94
N HIS A 884 -25.84 -7.91 10.56
CA HIS A 884 -26.59 -9.06 11.06
C HIS A 884 -26.38 -10.31 10.20
N THR A 885 -26.45 -10.19 8.87
CA THR A 885 -26.15 -11.28 7.93
C THR A 885 -24.66 -11.59 7.83
N GLY A 886 -23.81 -10.61 8.13
CA GLY A 886 -22.36 -10.74 8.02
C GLY A 886 -21.86 -10.50 6.60
N THR A 887 -22.33 -9.42 5.96
CA THR A 887 -21.87 -8.94 4.64
C THR A 887 -21.21 -7.56 4.76
N ASN A 888 -20.23 -7.27 3.91
CA ASN A 888 -19.81 -5.89 3.62
C ASN A 888 -20.75 -5.28 2.58
N ALA A 889 -20.76 -3.96 2.43
CA ALA A 889 -21.53 -3.31 1.37
C ALA A 889 -20.86 -2.05 0.81
N VAL A 890 -21.08 -1.81 -0.48
CA VAL A 890 -20.75 -0.53 -1.12
C VAL A 890 -21.90 0.47 -0.87
N ILE A 891 -21.55 1.74 -0.66
CA ILE A 891 -22.50 2.85 -0.48
C ILE A 891 -22.42 3.74 -1.73
N TRP A 892 -23.54 3.84 -2.45
CA TRP A 892 -23.73 4.71 -3.60
C TRP A 892 -24.83 5.73 -3.32
N ARG A 893 -24.65 6.97 -3.80
CA ARG A 893 -25.66 8.02 -3.70
C ARG A 893 -26.20 8.32 -5.09
N ARG A 894 -27.53 8.31 -5.25
CA ARG A 894 -28.19 8.67 -6.50
C ARG A 894 -28.10 10.17 -6.79
N GLU A 895 -28.18 11.00 -5.75
CA GLU A 895 -28.09 12.45 -5.84
C GLU A 895 -26.64 12.98 -5.87
N GLY A 896 -26.41 14.07 -6.60
CA GLY A 896 -25.13 14.78 -6.64
C GLY A 896 -24.12 14.27 -7.67
N GLY A 897 -24.46 13.27 -8.50
CA GLY A 897 -23.80 12.96 -9.77
C GLY A 897 -22.35 12.45 -9.71
N LYS A 898 -21.75 12.28 -8.52
CA LYS A 898 -20.34 11.90 -8.37
C LYS A 898 -19.98 10.55 -9.02
N CYS A 899 -20.86 9.54 -8.96
CA CYS A 899 -20.60 8.19 -9.46
C CYS A 899 -21.86 7.64 -10.14
N CYS A 900 -21.73 7.02 -11.31
CA CYS A 900 -22.84 6.45 -12.06
C CYS A 900 -23.19 5.04 -11.57
N PHE A 901 -24.41 4.57 -11.85
CA PHE A 901 -24.90 3.29 -11.33
C PHE A 901 -24.10 2.07 -11.87
N LYS A 902 -23.62 2.10 -13.12
CA LYS A 902 -22.71 1.08 -13.67
C LYS A 902 -21.40 0.99 -12.89
N CYS A 903 -20.77 2.12 -12.59
CA CYS A 903 -19.55 2.14 -11.78
C CYS A 903 -19.82 1.69 -10.34
N ALA A 904 -20.96 2.04 -9.74
CA ALA A 904 -21.36 1.57 -8.42
C ALA A 904 -21.59 0.05 -8.35
N LEU A 905 -22.24 -0.52 -9.37
CA LEU A 905 -22.37 -1.98 -9.54
C LEU A 905 -20.99 -2.64 -9.70
N MET A 906 -20.08 -2.04 -10.50
CA MET A 906 -18.70 -2.52 -10.64
C MET A 906 -18.00 -2.61 -9.29
N VAL A 907 -18.03 -1.55 -8.46
CA VAL A 907 -17.40 -1.59 -7.11
C VAL A 907 -17.94 -2.73 -6.25
N ALA A 908 -19.24 -3.05 -6.34
CA ALA A 908 -19.85 -4.13 -5.57
C ALA A 908 -19.58 -5.54 -6.15
N SER A 909 -19.46 -5.65 -7.48
CA SER A 909 -19.19 -6.88 -8.24
C SER A 909 -17.82 -7.52 -7.93
N THR A 910 -17.59 -8.72 -8.45
CA THR A 910 -16.29 -9.41 -8.41
C THR A 910 -15.16 -8.59 -9.06
N ASP A 911 -15.44 -7.92 -10.20
CA ASP A 911 -14.50 -7.04 -10.91
C ASP A 911 -13.96 -5.91 -10.01
N GLY A 912 -14.80 -5.41 -9.09
CA GLY A 912 -14.46 -4.39 -8.10
C GLY A 912 -13.97 -5.02 -6.80
N LEU A 913 -14.78 -4.95 -5.74
CA LEU A 913 -14.41 -5.43 -4.40
C LEU A 913 -14.93 -6.82 -4.04
N GLY A 914 -16.00 -7.31 -4.69
CA GLY A 914 -16.66 -8.56 -4.33
C GLY A 914 -17.44 -8.45 -3.01
N THR A 915 -18.15 -7.34 -2.80
CA THR A 915 -19.06 -7.20 -1.64
C THR A 915 -20.44 -7.77 -1.90
N GLU A 916 -20.85 -7.86 -3.17
CA GLU A 916 -22.15 -8.31 -3.69
C GLU A 916 -23.38 -7.53 -3.19
N VAL A 917 -23.25 -6.72 -2.13
CA VAL A 917 -24.28 -5.81 -1.64
C VAL A 917 -23.93 -4.36 -2.02
N LEU A 918 -24.87 -3.68 -2.65
CA LEU A 918 -24.83 -2.25 -2.96
C LEU A 918 -26.00 -1.55 -2.26
N ILE A 919 -25.74 -0.63 -1.34
CA ILE A 919 -26.76 0.20 -0.71
C ILE A 919 -26.88 1.50 -1.52
N ALA A 920 -28.05 1.74 -2.09
CA ALA A 920 -28.40 2.93 -2.85
C ALA A 920 -29.10 3.96 -1.95
N CYS A 921 -28.57 5.18 -1.89
CA CYS A 921 -28.96 6.24 -0.94
C CYS A 921 -29.25 7.58 -1.62
#